data_AF-A0A838PG49-F1
#
_entry.id   AF-A0A838PG49-F1
#
_cell.length_a   1.000
_cell.length_b   1.000
_cell.length_c   1.000
_cell.angle_alpha   90.00
_cell.angle_beta   90.00
_cell.angle_gamma   90.00
#
_symmetry.space_group_name_H-M   'P 1'
#
loop_
_entity.id
_entity.type
_entity.pdbx_description
1 polymer ?
#
loop_
_entity_poly.entity_id
_entity_poly.type
_entity_poly.pdbx_seq_one_letter_code
_entity_poly.pdbx_strand_id
1 'polypeptide(L)'
;MKTSLSDSLFSLILPLLIVLSQPSSLTAQSTTGGQPSAAQRATPFAAVPKVEFEKYTLPNGLQVILHVDRKLPVVHVNQWFHVGSKNEQAGRTGFAHLFEHMMFQGSKNATGEYVSYVEKAGANLFTGGVNGTTDNDRTNYFATVPSANLEYLLWLEADRLATLPDALTKEKLDNQRDVVKNERRQGLENQPYGRAFTLLVENLHPKGHPYSWSVIGSHEDLTAASLEDVRGFFKTYYTPNNLSLVITGDFDRAEAKRLIEKYFAGIPAGPALDRPARWVPQLDGEKIVEVSDRVPQERVYLAWPSPPTFEAGDAELQIASAILTDGLSSRLQKVLVYDRQLASNVFSFQNSNEISGLFGVVATARPGAQLAQIEQLITDEVARLTTSGPTAEELNRVRTKIEYGFISGLERIGGFGGKADRLAKYNTFLGDPGKFEEDLARYRKATTTSVRDAVGKWLNTRNRLLVRFHPETSGRESQVTLDRSPPPSIGADKAFTAPEVKTAKLENGLHVFVVERKELPKVAVMLTTRAGAVSDPAGKEGVAHLTVTTIDLGTRTKNALEIENALGDLGTSLSGSAGRETSNLSFQVLKPNLAPAFSIFADVVRNSVFPESEVAREKKIHLDNLAQQANDQNALAARIGDMLLFGPSHPYGRPRTGLPGTVAPVTRTDLARFTKLIGNPEARP
;
A
#
# COMPACT_ATOMS: atom_id res chain seq x y z
N MET A 1 -30.89 2.55 3.60
CA MET A 1 -30.33 2.16 2.28
C MET A 1 -29.05 1.40 2.53
N LYS A 2 -28.86 0.27 1.83
CA LYS A 2 -27.67 -0.57 1.98
C LYS A 2 -26.56 -0.01 1.07
N THR A 3 -25.58 0.68 1.62
CA THR A 3 -24.33 1.02 0.93
C THR A 3 -23.30 -0.06 1.24
N SER A 4 -22.81 -0.76 0.21
CA SER A 4 -21.67 -1.69 0.32
C SER A 4 -20.43 -0.93 0.79
N LEU A 5 -19.61 -1.57 1.63
CA LEU A 5 -18.38 -1.00 2.20
C LEU A 5 -17.14 -1.18 1.30
N SER A 6 -17.32 -1.67 0.08
CA SER A 6 -16.26 -1.95 -0.91
C SER A 6 -15.59 -0.71 -1.54
N ASP A 7 -16.15 0.49 -1.37
CA ASP A 7 -15.87 1.66 -2.23
C ASP A 7 -14.60 2.48 -1.89
N SER A 8 -13.66 1.99 -1.07
CA SER A 8 -12.43 2.77 -0.74
C SER A 8 -11.24 1.94 -0.25
N LEU A 9 -10.51 1.25 -1.15
CA LEU A 9 -9.19 0.66 -0.81
C LEU A 9 -8.22 0.36 -1.98
N PHE A 10 -8.14 1.22 -3.00
CA PHE A 10 -7.00 1.19 -3.95
C PHE A 10 -6.58 2.60 -4.42
N SER A 11 -5.61 3.21 -3.75
CA SER A 11 -4.84 4.35 -4.29
C SER A 11 -3.58 4.68 -3.49
N LEU A 12 -2.51 5.03 -4.22
CA LEU A 12 -1.17 5.49 -3.77
C LEU A 12 -0.32 4.38 -3.10
N ILE A 13 1.01 4.35 -3.22
CA ILE A 13 2.01 5.42 -3.41
C ILE A 13 3.15 4.97 -4.38
N LEU A 14 3.70 5.87 -5.21
CA LEU A 14 5.01 5.74 -5.87
C LEU A 14 5.54 7.10 -6.39
N PRO A 15 6.83 7.43 -6.26
CA PRO A 15 7.53 8.25 -7.28
C PRO A 15 9.05 7.95 -7.50
N LEU A 16 9.59 8.25 -8.70
CA LEU A 16 11.04 8.38 -9.03
C LEU A 16 11.24 9.09 -10.39
N LEU A 17 12.29 9.92 -10.51
CA LEU A 17 12.65 10.63 -11.75
C LEU A 17 14.16 11.19 -11.92
N ILE A 18 15.20 10.62 -12.64
CA ILE A 18 16.44 11.36 -13.22
C ILE A 18 17.10 10.98 -14.61
N VAL A 19 17.42 11.97 -15.50
CA VAL A 19 18.53 12.09 -16.51
C VAL A 19 19.63 13.05 -16.03
N LEU A 20 20.85 12.80 -16.53
CA LEU A 20 21.86 13.82 -16.81
C LEU A 20 22.04 13.99 -18.32
N SER A 21 22.32 15.21 -18.79
CA SER A 21 22.89 15.48 -20.13
C SER A 21 24.41 15.69 -20.04
N GLN A 22 25.12 15.37 -21.13
CA GLN A 22 26.59 15.46 -21.23
C GLN A 22 27.04 16.65 -22.13
N PRO A 23 28.27 16.72 -22.66
CA PRO A 23 29.37 17.46 -22.02
C PRO A 23 30.02 18.49 -22.98
N SER A 24 31.05 19.20 -22.52
CA SER A 24 32.03 19.83 -23.42
C SER A 24 33.40 19.95 -22.75
N SER A 25 34.45 19.67 -23.52
CA SER A 25 35.80 19.40 -23.05
C SER A 25 36.64 20.67 -22.91
N LEU A 26 37.47 20.75 -21.86
CA LEU A 26 38.67 21.60 -21.84
C LEU A 26 39.73 21.01 -20.91
N THR A 27 40.96 20.93 -21.41
CA THR A 27 42.12 20.33 -20.74
C THR A 27 42.85 21.33 -19.85
N ALA A 28 43.17 20.95 -18.60
CA ALA A 28 44.18 21.60 -17.78
C ALA A 28 44.86 20.58 -16.84
N GLN A 29 46.09 20.87 -16.42
CA GLN A 29 47.05 19.88 -15.91
C GLN A 29 46.98 19.63 -14.39
N SER A 30 47.49 18.45 -14.04
CA SER A 30 47.79 17.90 -12.72
C SER A 30 48.20 18.85 -11.58
N THR A 31 47.67 18.60 -10.38
CA THR A 31 48.51 18.39 -9.17
C THR A 31 47.94 17.24 -8.32
N THR A 32 48.81 16.46 -7.67
CA THR A 32 48.46 15.26 -6.91
C THR A 32 48.28 15.56 -5.41
N GLY A 33 47.12 15.21 -4.85
CA GLY A 33 46.85 15.28 -3.41
C GLY A 33 45.78 14.28 -3.00
N GLY A 34 46.16 13.04 -2.71
CA GLY A 34 45.21 11.99 -2.33
C GLY A 34 44.70 12.16 -0.90
N GLN A 35 43.40 12.39 -0.74
CA GLN A 35 42.71 12.11 0.52
C GLN A 35 42.24 10.64 0.54
N PRO A 36 42.40 9.92 1.67
CA PRO A 36 41.94 8.54 1.76
C PRO A 36 40.42 8.47 1.74
N SER A 37 39.88 7.54 0.95
CA SER A 37 38.45 7.24 0.91
C SER A 37 37.94 6.89 2.31
N ALA A 38 37.02 7.69 2.83
CA ALA A 38 36.31 7.38 4.06
C ALA A 38 35.31 6.26 3.76
N ALA A 39 35.73 5.01 3.98
CA ALA A 39 34.81 3.88 4.01
C ALA A 39 33.70 4.17 5.02
N GLN A 40 32.48 4.44 4.52
CA GLN A 40 31.31 4.69 5.36
C GLN A 40 31.09 3.47 6.25
N ARG A 41 31.43 3.59 7.54
CA ARG A 41 31.07 2.61 8.55
C ARG A 41 29.55 2.57 8.60
N ALA A 42 28.96 1.47 8.14
CA ALA A 42 27.53 1.23 8.26
C ALA A 42 27.14 1.40 9.74
N THR A 43 26.23 2.34 10.00
CA THR A 43 25.65 2.53 11.34
C THR A 43 25.02 1.22 11.78
N PRO A 44 25.27 0.72 13.01
CA PRO A 44 24.66 -0.52 13.46
C PRO A 44 23.13 -0.46 13.37
N PHE A 45 22.50 -1.49 12.80
CA PHE A 45 21.06 -1.63 12.76
C PHE A 45 20.47 -1.61 14.18
N ALA A 46 19.26 -1.06 14.34
CA ALA A 46 18.63 -0.97 15.65
C ALA A 46 18.14 -2.36 16.11
N ALA A 47 18.17 -2.67 17.40
CA ALA A 47 17.53 -3.91 17.89
C ALA A 47 16.04 -3.89 17.54
N VAL A 48 15.46 -5.01 17.09
CA VAL A 48 14.02 -5.09 16.83
C VAL A 48 13.27 -4.88 18.14
N PRO A 49 12.25 -4.00 18.19
CA PRO A 49 11.41 -3.84 19.37
C PRO A 49 10.78 -5.18 19.76
N LYS A 50 11.08 -5.67 20.98
CA LYS A 50 10.58 -6.95 21.45
C LYS A 50 9.06 -6.90 21.63
N VAL A 51 8.35 -7.81 20.95
CA VAL A 51 6.89 -7.98 21.07
C VAL A 51 6.63 -9.15 22.03
N GLU A 52 6.37 -8.84 23.30
CA GLU A 52 6.06 -9.86 24.33
C GLU A 52 4.64 -10.40 24.16
N PHE A 53 4.46 -11.69 23.95
CA PHE A 53 3.13 -12.32 23.83
C PHE A 53 3.02 -13.60 24.67
N GLU A 54 1.79 -14.04 24.92
CA GLU A 54 1.48 -15.38 25.42
C GLU A 54 0.73 -16.15 24.33
N LYS A 55 1.21 -17.35 23.96
CA LYS A 55 0.52 -18.27 23.05
C LYS A 55 0.03 -19.49 23.84
N TYR A 56 -1.21 -19.91 23.61
CA TYR A 56 -1.74 -21.19 24.08
C TYR A 56 -2.77 -21.73 23.07
N THR A 57 -3.18 -22.99 23.27
CA THR A 57 -4.15 -23.67 22.39
C THR A 57 -5.28 -24.25 23.24
N LEU A 58 -6.53 -24.02 22.85
CA LEU A 58 -7.70 -24.63 23.48
C LEU A 58 -7.85 -26.12 23.07
N PRO A 59 -8.60 -26.95 23.82
CA PRO A 59 -8.82 -28.36 23.47
C PRO A 59 -9.46 -28.60 22.08
N ASN A 60 -10.21 -27.62 21.56
CA ASN A 60 -10.78 -27.65 20.20
C ASN A 60 -9.80 -27.23 19.09
N GLY A 61 -8.54 -26.93 19.42
CA GLY A 61 -7.50 -26.54 18.49
C GLY A 61 -7.36 -25.03 18.25
N LEU A 62 -8.20 -24.18 18.85
CA LEU A 62 -8.08 -22.72 18.71
C LEU A 62 -6.71 -22.23 19.21
N GLN A 63 -5.93 -21.62 18.33
CA GLN A 63 -4.64 -21.02 18.70
C GLN A 63 -4.86 -19.57 19.13
N VAL A 64 -4.54 -19.27 20.38
CA VAL A 64 -4.77 -17.96 21.00
C VAL A 64 -3.44 -17.26 21.26
N ILE A 65 -3.32 -16.00 20.87
CA ILE A 65 -2.12 -15.17 21.05
C ILE A 65 -2.50 -13.84 21.69
N LEU A 66 -1.92 -13.53 22.86
CA LEU A 66 -2.24 -12.34 23.66
C LEU A 66 -1.03 -11.41 23.78
N HIS A 67 -1.12 -10.19 23.24
CA HIS A 67 -0.09 -9.14 23.39
C HIS A 67 -0.66 -7.90 24.08
N VAL A 68 -0.32 -7.71 25.36
CA VAL A 68 -0.78 -6.55 26.14
C VAL A 68 0.04 -5.31 25.76
N ASP A 69 -0.64 -4.24 25.32
CA ASP A 69 -0.06 -2.95 24.99
C ASP A 69 -0.97 -1.81 25.52
N ARG A 70 -0.55 -1.18 26.63
CA ARG A 70 -1.38 -0.22 27.39
C ARG A 70 -1.18 1.26 27.00
N LYS A 71 -0.66 1.54 25.80
CA LYS A 71 -0.43 2.93 25.34
C LYS A 71 -1.72 3.71 25.10
N LEU A 72 -2.78 3.02 24.72
CA LEU A 72 -4.10 3.58 24.39
C LEU A 72 -5.18 2.64 24.95
N PRO A 73 -6.32 3.16 25.45
CA PRO A 73 -7.40 2.36 26.05
C PRO A 73 -8.29 1.70 24.97
N VAL A 74 -7.66 0.99 24.04
CA VAL A 74 -8.28 0.25 22.95
C VAL A 74 -7.71 -1.16 22.87
N VAL A 75 -8.53 -2.09 22.39
CA VAL A 75 -8.17 -3.47 22.11
C VAL A 75 -8.50 -3.81 20.66
N HIS A 76 -7.64 -4.61 20.04
CA HIS A 76 -7.76 -5.09 18.68
C HIS A 76 -7.83 -6.61 18.70
N VAL A 77 -8.92 -7.16 18.19
CA VAL A 77 -9.11 -8.60 17.98
C VAL A 77 -8.91 -8.87 16.49
N ASN A 78 -7.97 -9.74 16.15
CA ASN A 78 -7.65 -10.15 14.78
C ASN A 78 -7.76 -11.67 14.67
N GLN A 79 -8.51 -12.14 13.69
CA GLN A 79 -8.71 -13.55 13.38
C GLN A 79 -8.14 -13.84 12.01
N TRP A 80 -7.27 -14.83 11.92
CA TRP A 80 -6.75 -15.37 10.68
C TRP A 80 -7.18 -16.82 10.54
N PHE A 81 -8.05 -17.10 9.56
CA PHE A 81 -8.34 -18.45 9.13
C PHE A 81 -7.34 -18.85 8.06
N HIS A 82 -6.72 -20.03 8.18
CA HIS A 82 -5.80 -20.55 7.15
C HIS A 82 -6.60 -21.18 6.01
N VAL A 83 -7.32 -20.34 5.27
CA VAL A 83 -8.10 -20.66 4.08
C VAL A 83 -8.07 -19.45 3.15
N GLY A 84 -7.75 -19.64 1.87
CA GLY A 84 -7.84 -18.59 0.85
C GLY A 84 -8.35 -19.17 -0.47
N SER A 85 -8.21 -18.44 -1.58
CA SER A 85 -8.67 -18.94 -2.89
C SER A 85 -8.02 -20.27 -3.31
N LYS A 86 -6.81 -20.60 -2.82
CA LYS A 86 -6.16 -21.90 -3.07
C LYS A 86 -6.92 -23.11 -2.53
N ASN A 87 -7.85 -22.89 -1.61
CA ASN A 87 -8.64 -23.94 -0.95
C ASN A 87 -10.00 -24.16 -1.64
N GLU A 88 -10.25 -23.43 -2.73
CA GLU A 88 -11.45 -23.55 -3.56
C GLU A 88 -11.36 -24.75 -4.52
N GLN A 89 -12.51 -25.14 -5.07
CA GLN A 89 -12.60 -26.21 -6.05
C GLN A 89 -12.81 -25.61 -7.45
N ALA A 90 -12.30 -26.28 -8.49
CA ALA A 90 -12.56 -25.89 -9.87
C ALA A 90 -14.07 -25.90 -10.17
N GLY A 91 -14.60 -24.82 -10.73
CA GLY A 91 -16.06 -24.62 -10.90
C GLY A 91 -16.79 -24.12 -9.64
N ARG A 92 -16.03 -23.74 -8.60
CA ARG A 92 -16.48 -23.10 -7.34
C ARG A 92 -15.46 -22.04 -6.88
N THR A 93 -14.98 -21.22 -7.80
CA THR A 93 -14.03 -20.13 -7.53
C THR A 93 -14.69 -18.89 -6.92
N GLY A 94 -13.93 -18.09 -6.16
CA GLY A 94 -14.40 -16.88 -5.47
C GLY A 94 -15.17 -17.15 -4.18
N PHE A 95 -15.18 -18.40 -3.72
CA PHE A 95 -15.85 -18.83 -2.49
C PHE A 95 -15.19 -18.26 -1.24
N ALA A 96 -13.86 -18.17 -1.16
CA ALA A 96 -13.17 -17.59 -0.03
C ALA A 96 -13.54 -16.10 0.13
N HIS A 97 -13.53 -15.35 -0.98
CA HIS A 97 -13.92 -13.94 -0.99
C HIS A 97 -15.43 -13.75 -0.74
N LEU A 98 -16.29 -14.54 -1.36
CA LEU A 98 -17.72 -14.54 -1.04
C LEU A 98 -17.97 -14.84 0.45
N PHE A 99 -17.17 -15.73 1.05
CA PHE A 99 -17.30 -16.03 2.48
C PHE A 99 -16.83 -14.89 3.38
N GLU A 100 -15.89 -14.07 2.92
CA GLU A 100 -15.57 -12.79 3.56
C GLU A 100 -16.83 -11.93 3.73
N HIS A 101 -17.59 -11.72 2.66
CA HIS A 101 -18.86 -11.01 2.68
C HIS A 101 -19.90 -11.70 3.56
N MET A 102 -20.04 -13.03 3.46
CA MET A 102 -21.00 -13.79 4.27
C MET A 102 -20.73 -13.63 5.78
N MET A 103 -19.47 -13.56 6.21
CA MET A 103 -19.06 -13.32 7.61
C MET A 103 -19.43 -11.94 8.18
N PHE A 104 -19.96 -11.04 7.35
CA PHE A 104 -20.59 -9.79 7.78
C PHE A 104 -22.12 -9.86 7.88
N GLN A 105 -22.79 -10.88 7.32
CA GLN A 105 -24.26 -10.99 7.23
C GLN A 105 -24.97 -11.42 8.53
N GLY A 106 -24.28 -11.33 9.67
CA GLY A 106 -24.81 -11.70 10.98
C GLY A 106 -24.81 -13.20 11.26
N SER A 107 -25.23 -13.53 12.48
CA SER A 107 -25.22 -14.86 13.09
C SER A 107 -26.51 -15.08 13.88
N LYS A 108 -26.67 -16.21 14.57
CA LYS A 108 -27.96 -16.61 15.18
C LYS A 108 -28.39 -15.65 16.29
N ASN A 109 -27.46 -15.16 17.10
CA ASN A 109 -27.76 -14.24 18.20
C ASN A 109 -27.44 -12.78 17.84
N ALA A 110 -26.50 -12.54 16.91
CA ALA A 110 -26.31 -11.24 16.26
C ALA A 110 -26.90 -11.20 14.84
N THR A 111 -28.23 -11.13 14.72
CA THR A 111 -28.98 -11.36 13.47
C THR A 111 -28.86 -10.29 12.38
N GLY A 112 -28.45 -9.07 12.73
CA GLY A 112 -28.16 -7.98 11.78
C GLY A 112 -26.73 -7.99 11.25
N GLU A 113 -26.39 -7.02 10.40
CA GLU A 113 -25.03 -6.86 9.85
C GLU A 113 -23.99 -6.70 10.97
N TYR A 114 -22.93 -7.52 10.95
CA TYR A 114 -21.84 -7.54 11.95
C TYR A 114 -21.23 -6.15 12.17
N VAL A 115 -21.04 -5.39 11.10
CA VAL A 115 -20.47 -4.04 11.14
C VAL A 115 -21.27 -3.13 12.09
N SER A 116 -22.60 -3.21 12.06
CA SER A 116 -23.48 -2.42 12.93
C SER A 116 -23.46 -2.87 14.41
N TYR A 117 -22.94 -4.05 14.75
CA TYR A 117 -22.65 -4.44 16.14
C TYR A 117 -21.29 -3.88 16.58
N VAL A 118 -20.29 -3.93 15.70
CA VAL A 118 -18.93 -3.47 16.00
C VAL A 118 -18.82 -1.93 16.03
N GLU A 119 -19.59 -1.22 15.22
CA GLU A 119 -19.82 0.23 15.35
C GLU A 119 -20.40 0.60 16.74
N LYS A 120 -21.43 -0.13 17.21
CA LYS A 120 -22.03 0.08 18.53
C LYS A 120 -21.04 -0.21 19.66
N ALA A 121 -20.10 -1.12 19.43
CA ALA A 121 -18.96 -1.38 20.30
C ALA A 121 -17.85 -0.30 20.20
N GLY A 122 -18.06 0.78 19.43
CA GLY A 122 -17.14 1.93 19.34
C GLY A 122 -16.00 1.75 18.33
N ALA A 123 -16.07 0.80 17.41
CA ALA A 123 -15.11 0.74 16.31
C ALA A 123 -15.35 1.87 15.31
N ASN A 124 -14.27 2.54 14.91
CA ASN A 124 -14.32 3.65 13.97
C ASN A 124 -14.13 3.18 12.52
N LEU A 125 -15.20 3.15 11.72
CA LEU A 125 -15.12 2.83 10.29
C LEU A 125 -14.16 3.75 9.52
N PHE A 126 -14.15 5.05 9.85
CA PHE A 126 -13.37 6.06 9.12
C PHE A 126 -11.86 5.82 9.21
N THR A 127 -11.39 5.19 10.28
CA THR A 127 -9.97 4.81 10.46
C THR A 127 -9.70 3.34 10.18
N GLY A 128 -10.61 2.63 9.49
CA GLY A 128 -10.49 1.20 9.24
C GLY A 128 -10.49 0.36 10.52
N GLY A 129 -11.28 0.75 11.53
CA GLY A 129 -11.33 0.10 12.83
C GLY A 129 -11.89 -1.32 12.80
N VAL A 130 -12.64 -1.69 11.76
CA VAL A 130 -13.13 -3.05 11.49
C VAL A 130 -13.00 -3.33 10.00
N ASN A 131 -12.51 -4.51 9.63
CA ASN A 131 -12.43 -4.94 8.23
C ASN A 131 -12.31 -6.46 8.08
N GLY A 132 -12.47 -6.96 6.86
CA GLY A 132 -12.00 -8.27 6.40
C GLY A 132 -11.02 -8.11 5.24
N THR A 133 -10.19 -9.13 4.95
CA THR A 133 -9.60 -9.32 3.61
C THR A 133 -9.32 -10.80 3.34
N THR A 134 -9.38 -11.16 2.06
CA THR A 134 -9.03 -12.48 1.54
C THR A 134 -7.90 -12.36 0.54
N ASP A 135 -6.93 -13.27 0.63
CA ASP A 135 -5.92 -13.49 -0.39
C ASP A 135 -5.90 -14.97 -0.80
N ASN A 136 -4.84 -15.42 -1.49
CA ASN A 136 -4.78 -16.80 -1.94
C ASN A 136 -4.59 -17.80 -0.79
N ASP A 137 -4.09 -17.34 0.36
CA ASP A 137 -3.63 -18.20 1.45
C ASP A 137 -4.44 -18.14 2.73
N ARG A 138 -5.05 -16.98 3.02
CA ARG A 138 -5.83 -16.72 4.25
C ARG A 138 -6.98 -15.75 4.00
N THR A 139 -7.99 -15.87 4.84
CA THR A 139 -9.04 -14.88 5.05
C THR A 139 -8.92 -14.39 6.49
N ASN A 140 -8.87 -13.08 6.69
CA ASN A 140 -8.81 -12.48 8.01
C ASN A 140 -9.98 -11.53 8.26
N TYR A 141 -10.28 -11.34 9.54
CA TYR A 141 -11.22 -10.34 10.04
C TYR A 141 -10.64 -9.72 11.28
N PHE A 142 -10.85 -8.42 11.46
CA PHE A 142 -10.45 -7.75 12.69
C PHE A 142 -11.41 -6.64 13.09
N ALA A 143 -11.38 -6.30 14.37
CA ALA A 143 -12.10 -5.18 14.95
C ALA A 143 -11.27 -4.55 16.08
N THR A 144 -11.34 -3.22 16.16
CA THR A 144 -10.65 -2.38 17.14
C THR A 144 -11.69 -1.57 17.89
N VAL A 145 -11.79 -1.76 19.20
CA VAL A 145 -12.81 -1.16 20.06
C VAL A 145 -12.17 -0.58 21.33
N PRO A 146 -12.82 0.34 22.05
CA PRO A 146 -12.42 0.70 23.41
C PRO A 146 -12.32 -0.54 24.30
N SER A 147 -11.31 -0.61 25.16
CA SER A 147 -10.97 -1.81 25.94
C SER A 147 -12.11 -2.42 26.76
N ALA A 148 -13.02 -1.58 27.26
CA ALA A 148 -14.21 -2.02 28.00
C ALA A 148 -15.15 -2.93 27.19
N ASN A 149 -15.06 -2.91 25.86
CA ASN A 149 -15.93 -3.68 24.96
C ASN A 149 -15.31 -5.01 24.50
N LEU A 150 -14.20 -5.46 25.12
CA LEU A 150 -13.55 -6.73 24.78
C LEU A 150 -14.49 -7.94 24.91
N GLU A 151 -15.25 -8.06 26.01
CA GLU A 151 -16.19 -9.17 26.20
C GLU A 151 -17.29 -9.19 25.13
N TYR A 152 -17.82 -8.01 24.78
CA TYR A 152 -18.83 -7.87 23.72
C TYR A 152 -18.29 -8.31 22.36
N LEU A 153 -17.07 -7.91 22.03
CA LEU A 153 -16.44 -8.31 20.78
C LEU A 153 -16.15 -9.82 20.77
N LEU A 154 -15.60 -10.40 21.85
CA LEU A 154 -15.36 -11.84 21.94
C LEU A 154 -16.64 -12.67 21.86
N TRP A 155 -17.75 -12.19 22.44
CA TRP A 155 -19.07 -12.80 22.26
C TRP A 155 -19.50 -12.80 20.78
N LEU A 156 -19.42 -11.65 20.11
CA LEU A 156 -19.84 -11.49 18.72
C LEU A 156 -19.00 -12.37 17.77
N GLU A 157 -17.70 -12.46 18.03
CA GLU A 157 -16.76 -13.26 17.25
C GLU A 157 -17.02 -14.76 17.42
N ALA A 158 -17.24 -15.21 18.65
CA ALA A 158 -17.62 -16.60 18.92
C ALA A 158 -19.00 -16.94 18.36
N ASP A 159 -19.98 -16.02 18.41
CA ASP A 159 -21.33 -16.28 17.89
C ASP A 159 -21.33 -16.49 16.37
N ARG A 160 -20.57 -15.68 15.61
CA ARG A 160 -20.44 -15.91 14.16
C ARG A 160 -19.62 -17.16 13.83
N LEU A 161 -18.58 -17.48 14.59
CA LEU A 161 -17.84 -18.73 14.42
C LEU A 161 -18.69 -19.98 14.76
N ALA A 162 -19.62 -19.88 15.71
CA ALA A 162 -20.44 -21.00 16.15
C ALA A 162 -21.75 -21.18 15.35
N THR A 163 -22.38 -20.07 14.91
CA THR A 163 -23.80 -20.09 14.51
C THR A 163 -24.14 -19.39 13.20
N LEU A 164 -23.17 -18.80 12.49
CA LEU A 164 -23.44 -18.13 11.21
C LEU A 164 -24.23 -18.98 10.18
N PRO A 165 -23.94 -20.29 9.98
CA PRO A 165 -24.72 -21.15 9.08
C PRO A 165 -26.24 -21.19 9.32
N ASP A 166 -26.67 -21.02 10.57
CA ASP A 166 -28.09 -20.96 10.98
C ASP A 166 -28.74 -19.65 10.50
N ALA A 167 -27.98 -18.56 10.47
CA ALA A 167 -28.43 -17.23 10.06
C ALA A 167 -28.30 -16.95 8.55
N LEU A 168 -27.72 -17.88 7.79
CA LEU A 168 -27.62 -17.79 6.33
C LEU A 168 -28.94 -18.19 5.67
N THR A 169 -29.47 -17.27 4.85
CA THR A 169 -30.66 -17.48 4.01
C THR A 169 -30.29 -17.37 2.54
N LYS A 170 -31.14 -17.91 1.65
CA LYS A 170 -30.96 -17.72 0.20
C LYS A 170 -30.93 -16.23 -0.18
N GLU A 171 -31.78 -15.41 0.44
CA GLU A 171 -31.83 -13.96 0.20
C GLU A 171 -30.50 -13.27 0.56
N LYS A 172 -29.90 -13.59 1.72
CA LYS A 172 -28.58 -13.06 2.11
C LYS A 172 -27.50 -13.47 1.11
N LEU A 173 -27.52 -14.73 0.67
CA LEU A 173 -26.58 -15.25 -0.32
C LEU A 173 -26.76 -14.60 -1.71
N ASP A 174 -27.99 -14.47 -2.19
CA ASP A 174 -28.30 -13.82 -3.48
C ASP A 174 -27.83 -12.36 -3.46
N ASN A 175 -28.13 -11.62 -2.38
CA ASN A 175 -27.67 -10.25 -2.17
C ASN A 175 -26.12 -10.15 -2.24
N GLN A 176 -25.39 -11.00 -1.51
CA GLN A 176 -23.92 -10.93 -1.51
C GLN A 176 -23.29 -11.43 -2.82
N ARG A 177 -23.89 -12.41 -3.50
CA ARG A 177 -23.49 -12.79 -4.87
C ARG A 177 -23.56 -11.60 -5.82
N ASP A 178 -24.64 -10.83 -5.77
CA ASP A 178 -24.78 -9.66 -6.65
C ASP A 178 -23.89 -8.48 -6.24
N VAL A 179 -23.59 -8.31 -4.94
CA VAL A 179 -22.55 -7.37 -4.47
C VAL A 179 -21.17 -7.77 -5.01
N VAL A 180 -20.71 -9.00 -4.78
CA VAL A 180 -19.38 -9.48 -5.24
C VAL A 180 -19.27 -9.46 -6.78
N LYS A 181 -20.35 -9.81 -7.50
CA LYS A 181 -20.40 -9.68 -8.96
C LYS A 181 -20.35 -8.22 -9.43
N ASN A 182 -20.91 -7.28 -8.67
CA ASN A 182 -20.80 -5.85 -8.99
C ASN A 182 -19.41 -5.30 -8.69
N GLU A 183 -18.82 -5.68 -7.55
CA GLU A 183 -17.44 -5.34 -7.19
C GLU A 183 -16.46 -5.86 -8.25
N ARG A 184 -16.64 -7.11 -8.71
CA ARG A 184 -15.85 -7.67 -9.82
C ARG A 184 -15.97 -6.81 -11.08
N ARG A 185 -17.18 -6.37 -11.43
CA ARG A 185 -17.37 -5.45 -12.57
C ARG A 185 -16.69 -4.12 -12.35
N GLN A 186 -16.72 -3.56 -11.14
CA GLN A 186 -16.09 -2.28 -10.83
C GLN A 186 -14.57 -2.38 -10.86
N GLY A 187 -13.97 -3.31 -10.11
CA GLY A 187 -12.51 -3.42 -9.93
C GLY A 187 -11.75 -4.23 -10.99
N LEU A 188 -12.41 -5.13 -11.75
CA LEU A 188 -11.77 -5.92 -12.81
C LEU A 188 -12.23 -5.53 -14.21
N GLU A 189 -13.55 -5.56 -14.50
CA GLU A 189 -14.03 -5.41 -15.89
C GLU A 189 -14.22 -3.95 -16.36
N ASN A 190 -14.44 -2.99 -15.45
CA ASN A 190 -14.61 -1.56 -15.77
C ASN A 190 -13.43 -0.69 -15.34
N GLN A 191 -12.56 -1.17 -14.45
CA GLN A 191 -11.33 -0.47 -14.10
C GLN A 191 -10.29 -0.67 -15.22
N PRO A 192 -9.67 0.40 -15.76
CA PRO A 192 -8.55 0.28 -16.69
C PRO A 192 -7.45 -0.64 -16.13
N TYR A 193 -7.05 -1.62 -16.94
CA TYR A 193 -6.08 -2.67 -16.60
C TYR A 193 -6.48 -3.60 -15.43
N GLY A 194 -7.72 -3.55 -14.92
CA GLY A 194 -8.18 -4.36 -13.77
C GLY A 194 -8.05 -5.87 -14.00
N ARG A 195 -8.22 -6.31 -15.26
CA ARG A 195 -8.02 -7.71 -15.68
C ARG A 195 -6.58 -8.20 -15.61
N ALA A 196 -5.58 -7.32 -15.49
CA ALA A 196 -4.17 -7.68 -15.62
C ALA A 196 -3.72 -8.78 -14.64
N PHE A 197 -4.08 -8.67 -13.35
CA PHE A 197 -3.65 -9.66 -12.36
C PHE A 197 -4.33 -11.02 -12.58
N THR A 198 -5.58 -11.04 -13.07
CA THR A 198 -6.27 -12.27 -13.47
C THR A 198 -5.52 -12.96 -14.61
N LEU A 199 -5.19 -12.20 -15.67
CA LEU A 199 -4.42 -12.70 -16.80
C LEU A 199 -3.02 -13.19 -16.38
N LEU A 200 -2.35 -12.53 -15.44
CA LEU A 200 -1.08 -12.99 -14.90
C LEU A 200 -1.20 -14.37 -14.24
N VAL A 201 -2.14 -14.53 -13.29
CA VAL A 201 -2.23 -15.79 -12.52
C VAL A 201 -2.75 -16.96 -13.36
N GLU A 202 -3.66 -16.71 -14.30
CA GLU A 202 -4.16 -17.71 -15.26
C GLU A 202 -3.10 -18.17 -16.27
N ASN A 203 -2.12 -17.33 -16.59
CA ASN A 203 -1.10 -17.63 -17.61
C ASN A 203 0.26 -18.05 -17.06
N LEU A 204 0.55 -17.78 -15.78
CA LEU A 204 1.76 -18.25 -15.08
C LEU A 204 1.61 -19.64 -14.46
N HIS A 205 0.41 -19.98 -13.98
CA HIS A 205 0.17 -21.24 -13.31
C HIS A 205 -0.48 -22.26 -14.28
N PRO A 206 -0.08 -23.54 -14.25
CA PRO A 206 -0.71 -24.57 -15.07
C PRO A 206 -2.16 -24.81 -14.60
N LYS A 207 -3.01 -25.31 -15.51
CA LYS A 207 -4.41 -25.64 -15.20
C LYS A 207 -4.49 -26.63 -14.02
N GLY A 208 -5.27 -26.28 -13.00
CA GLY A 208 -5.43 -27.08 -11.78
C GLY A 208 -4.45 -26.73 -10.66
N HIS A 209 -3.54 -25.78 -10.88
CA HIS A 209 -2.75 -25.18 -9.82
C HIS A 209 -3.65 -24.30 -8.92
N PRO A 210 -3.53 -24.36 -7.57
CA PRO A 210 -4.44 -23.64 -6.67
C PRO A 210 -4.47 -22.10 -6.82
N TYR A 211 -3.39 -21.50 -7.34
CA TYR A 211 -3.35 -20.08 -7.69
C TYR A 211 -3.69 -19.78 -9.17
N SER A 212 -4.28 -20.70 -9.94
CA SER A 212 -4.59 -20.47 -11.37
C SER A 212 -5.88 -19.68 -11.61
N TRP A 213 -6.45 -19.03 -10.59
CA TRP A 213 -7.62 -18.16 -10.70
C TRP A 213 -7.53 -16.97 -9.74
N SER A 214 -8.24 -15.88 -10.04
CA SER A 214 -8.30 -14.70 -9.18
C SER A 214 -9.14 -14.95 -7.92
N VAL A 215 -8.74 -14.35 -6.79
CA VAL A 215 -9.43 -14.44 -5.48
C VAL A 215 -10.93 -14.09 -5.55
N ILE A 216 -11.33 -13.16 -6.42
CA ILE A 216 -12.73 -12.75 -6.61
C ILE A 216 -13.59 -13.76 -7.40
N GLY A 217 -12.98 -14.82 -7.97
CA GLY A 217 -13.67 -15.88 -8.70
C GLY A 217 -14.33 -15.48 -10.02
N SER A 218 -15.04 -16.44 -10.63
CA SER A 218 -15.74 -16.26 -11.91
C SER A 218 -17.20 -15.85 -11.74
N HIS A 219 -17.75 -15.12 -12.73
CA HIS A 219 -19.17 -14.79 -12.78
C HIS A 219 -20.09 -16.04 -12.82
N GLU A 220 -19.61 -17.13 -13.41
CA GLU A 220 -20.31 -18.41 -13.52
C GLU A 220 -20.37 -19.12 -12.16
N ASP A 221 -19.23 -19.29 -11.50
CA ASP A 221 -19.11 -20.01 -10.22
C ASP A 221 -19.87 -19.28 -9.10
N LEU A 222 -19.74 -17.95 -9.01
CA LEU A 222 -20.54 -17.12 -8.11
C LEU A 222 -22.04 -17.21 -8.41
N THR A 223 -22.43 -17.45 -9.66
CA THR A 223 -23.84 -17.65 -10.04
C THR A 223 -24.32 -19.09 -9.78
N ALA A 224 -23.42 -20.07 -9.78
CA ALA A 224 -23.70 -21.47 -9.42
C ALA A 224 -23.73 -21.72 -7.90
N ALA A 225 -23.08 -20.86 -7.10
CA ALA A 225 -22.95 -21.03 -5.65
C ALA A 225 -24.28 -21.17 -4.91
N SER A 226 -24.51 -22.33 -4.29
CA SER A 226 -25.71 -22.62 -3.49
C SER A 226 -25.50 -22.38 -1.99
N LEU A 227 -26.61 -22.34 -1.24
CA LEU A 227 -26.56 -22.24 0.23
C LEU A 227 -25.92 -23.47 0.88
N GLU A 228 -25.97 -24.63 0.22
CA GLU A 228 -25.29 -25.84 0.67
C GLU A 228 -23.78 -25.76 0.48
N ASP A 229 -23.30 -25.32 -0.70
CA ASP A 229 -21.88 -25.10 -0.96
C ASP A 229 -21.27 -24.14 0.09
N VAL A 230 -21.98 -23.04 0.38
CA VAL A 230 -21.56 -22.03 1.36
C VAL A 230 -21.51 -22.62 2.77
N ARG A 231 -22.54 -23.35 3.22
CA ARG A 231 -22.51 -24.04 4.53
C ARG A 231 -21.41 -25.10 4.61
N GLY A 232 -21.13 -25.80 3.51
CA GLY A 232 -20.03 -26.77 3.41
C GLY A 232 -18.65 -26.11 3.54
N PHE A 233 -18.45 -24.97 2.88
CA PHE A 233 -17.22 -24.17 2.96
C PHE A 233 -16.97 -23.69 4.40
N PHE A 234 -18.00 -23.17 5.08
CA PHE A 234 -17.92 -22.79 6.49
C PHE A 234 -17.51 -23.96 7.38
N LYS A 235 -18.28 -25.05 7.35
CA LYS A 235 -18.08 -26.23 8.20
C LYS A 235 -16.70 -26.87 8.02
N THR A 236 -16.11 -26.70 6.85
CA THR A 236 -14.74 -27.16 6.55
C THR A 236 -13.71 -26.20 7.16
N TYR A 237 -13.72 -24.94 6.74
CA TYR A 237 -12.58 -24.04 6.93
C TYR A 237 -12.70 -23.02 8.07
N TYR A 238 -13.91 -22.69 8.50
CA TYR A 238 -14.19 -21.70 9.55
C TYR A 238 -14.36 -22.39 10.90
N THR A 239 -13.27 -22.97 11.38
CA THR A 239 -13.28 -23.89 12.52
C THR A 239 -12.13 -23.58 13.49
N PRO A 240 -12.27 -23.85 14.80
CA PRO A 240 -11.28 -23.47 15.81
C PRO A 240 -9.86 -23.96 15.51
N ASN A 241 -9.70 -25.21 15.07
CA ASN A 241 -8.42 -25.81 14.69
C ASN A 241 -7.78 -25.24 13.41
N ASN A 242 -8.46 -24.35 12.68
CA ASN A 242 -7.92 -23.62 11.54
C ASN A 242 -7.74 -22.10 11.80
N LEU A 243 -7.95 -21.66 13.05
CA LEU A 243 -8.02 -20.25 13.42
C LEU A 243 -6.87 -19.84 14.35
N SER A 244 -6.22 -18.73 14.00
CA SER A 244 -5.39 -17.93 14.91
C SER A 244 -6.19 -16.74 15.43
N LEU A 245 -6.54 -16.75 16.72
CA LEU A 245 -7.18 -15.63 17.43
C LEU A 245 -6.10 -14.80 18.14
N VAL A 246 -5.86 -13.58 17.65
CA VAL A 246 -4.86 -12.67 18.21
C VAL A 246 -5.55 -11.47 18.86
N ILE A 247 -5.26 -11.21 20.13
CA ILE A 247 -5.78 -10.06 20.87
C ILE A 247 -4.62 -9.17 21.29
N THR A 248 -4.68 -7.89 20.92
CA THR A 248 -3.63 -6.91 21.21
C THR A 248 -4.20 -5.60 21.76
N GLY A 249 -3.45 -4.90 22.61
CA GLY A 249 -3.89 -3.62 23.20
C GLY A 249 -4.08 -3.68 24.71
N ASP A 250 -4.90 -2.78 25.26
CA ASP A 250 -5.07 -2.65 26.71
C ASP A 250 -6.18 -3.57 27.23
N PHE A 251 -5.80 -4.61 27.97
CA PHE A 251 -6.71 -5.55 28.64
C PHE A 251 -6.03 -6.22 29.84
N ASP A 252 -6.82 -6.88 30.70
CA ASP A 252 -6.28 -7.85 31.66
C ASP A 252 -6.19 -9.25 31.03
N ARG A 253 -5.04 -9.92 31.21
CA ARG A 253 -4.76 -11.19 30.54
C ARG A 253 -5.52 -12.36 31.16
N ALA A 254 -5.70 -12.38 32.48
CA ALA A 254 -6.42 -13.47 33.15
C ALA A 254 -7.91 -13.42 32.78
N GLU A 255 -8.49 -12.23 32.76
CA GLU A 255 -9.86 -12.01 32.32
C GLU A 255 -10.05 -12.33 30.83
N ALA A 256 -9.15 -11.88 29.95
CA ALA A 256 -9.21 -12.25 28.53
C ALA A 256 -9.20 -13.78 28.32
N LYS A 257 -8.35 -14.51 29.05
CA LYS A 257 -8.33 -15.99 28.99
C LYS A 257 -9.65 -16.61 29.48
N ARG A 258 -10.24 -16.09 30.56
CA ARG A 258 -11.55 -16.52 31.08
C ARG A 258 -12.68 -16.28 30.07
N LEU A 259 -12.67 -15.14 29.39
CA LEU A 259 -13.63 -14.80 28.34
C LEU A 259 -13.48 -15.70 27.12
N ILE A 260 -12.25 -15.94 26.67
CA ILE A 260 -11.96 -16.82 25.53
C ILE A 260 -12.42 -18.25 25.82
N GLU A 261 -12.13 -18.78 27.02
CA GLU A 261 -12.66 -20.09 27.45
C GLU A 261 -14.19 -20.11 27.43
N LYS A 262 -14.83 -19.11 28.07
CA LYS A 262 -16.30 -18.97 28.15
C LYS A 262 -16.99 -18.98 26.78
N TYR A 263 -16.41 -18.31 25.79
CA TYR A 263 -17.07 -18.12 24.48
C TYR A 263 -16.62 -19.12 23.40
N PHE A 264 -15.36 -19.54 23.39
CA PHE A 264 -14.82 -20.36 22.29
C PHE A 264 -14.64 -21.85 22.63
N ALA A 265 -14.49 -22.25 23.90
CA ALA A 265 -14.19 -23.64 24.24
C ALA A 265 -15.31 -24.64 23.87
N GLY A 266 -16.56 -24.18 23.86
CA GLY A 266 -17.72 -24.98 23.46
C GLY A 266 -17.90 -25.16 21.95
N ILE A 267 -17.12 -24.46 21.11
CA ILE A 267 -17.18 -24.58 19.65
C ILE A 267 -16.42 -25.84 19.24
N PRO A 268 -17.01 -26.78 18.49
CA PRO A 268 -16.35 -28.03 18.12
C PRO A 268 -15.21 -27.78 17.12
N ALA A 269 -14.18 -28.63 17.18
CA ALA A 269 -13.15 -28.68 16.15
C ALA A 269 -13.75 -29.08 14.78
N GLY A 270 -13.17 -28.55 13.72
CA GLY A 270 -13.46 -28.92 12.34
C GLY A 270 -12.79 -30.23 11.91
N PRO A 271 -12.99 -30.63 10.64
CA PRO A 271 -12.26 -31.75 10.06
C PRO A 271 -10.75 -31.47 10.01
N ALA A 272 -9.96 -32.51 9.79
CA ALA A 272 -8.58 -32.34 9.32
C ALA A 272 -8.62 -31.73 7.91
N LEU A 273 -7.78 -30.72 7.68
CA LEU A 273 -7.72 -30.00 6.41
C LEU A 273 -6.56 -30.50 5.57
N ASP A 274 -6.84 -30.83 4.31
CA ASP A 274 -5.80 -30.98 3.31
C ASP A 274 -5.18 -29.60 3.01
N ARG A 275 -3.86 -29.59 2.80
CA ARG A 275 -3.07 -28.38 2.62
C ARG A 275 -2.26 -28.54 1.35
N PRO A 276 -2.56 -27.77 0.28
CA PRO A 276 -1.81 -27.84 -0.96
C PRO A 276 -0.31 -27.73 -0.72
N ALA A 277 0.44 -28.70 -1.22
CA ALA A 277 1.89 -28.68 -1.13
C ALA A 277 2.46 -27.49 -1.91
N ARG A 278 3.66 -27.03 -1.52
CA ARG A 278 4.41 -26.02 -2.28
C ARG A 278 4.61 -26.48 -3.71
N TRP A 279 4.20 -25.64 -4.67
CA TRP A 279 4.25 -25.93 -6.09
C TRP A 279 4.60 -24.63 -6.81
N VAL A 280 5.90 -24.39 -7.05
CA VAL A 280 6.32 -23.26 -7.87
C VAL A 280 6.24 -23.68 -9.34
N PRO A 281 5.39 -23.06 -10.19
CA PRO A 281 5.27 -23.47 -11.57
C PRO A 281 6.56 -23.21 -12.33
N GLN A 282 6.82 -24.01 -13.36
CA GLN A 282 7.91 -23.81 -14.30
C GLN A 282 7.31 -23.34 -15.63
N LEU A 283 7.86 -22.26 -16.18
CA LEU A 283 7.58 -21.83 -17.54
C LEU A 283 8.51 -22.57 -18.51
N ASP A 284 8.02 -22.85 -19.72
CA ASP A 284 8.73 -23.54 -20.81
C ASP A 284 9.34 -22.58 -21.86
N GLY A 285 9.14 -21.28 -21.69
CA GLY A 285 9.71 -20.22 -22.52
C GLY A 285 9.14 -18.83 -22.21
N GLU A 286 9.42 -17.86 -23.08
CA GLU A 286 8.71 -16.58 -23.07
C GLU A 286 7.30 -16.77 -23.64
N LYS A 287 6.29 -16.34 -22.88
CA LYS A 287 4.87 -16.34 -23.28
C LYS A 287 4.38 -14.91 -23.37
N ILE A 288 3.69 -14.55 -24.44
CA ILE A 288 3.14 -13.20 -24.66
C ILE A 288 1.62 -13.28 -24.77
N VAL A 289 0.93 -12.42 -24.04
CA VAL A 289 -0.53 -12.22 -24.09
C VAL A 289 -0.79 -10.78 -24.51
N GLU A 290 -1.34 -10.62 -25.72
CA GLU A 290 -1.78 -9.32 -26.25
C GLU A 290 -3.24 -9.07 -25.85
N VAL A 291 -3.54 -7.87 -25.35
CA VAL A 291 -4.86 -7.48 -24.85
C VAL A 291 -5.24 -6.11 -25.43
N SER A 292 -6.32 -6.04 -26.21
CA SER A 292 -7.02 -4.77 -26.42
C SER A 292 -8.04 -4.61 -25.30
N ASP A 293 -8.06 -3.45 -24.63
CA ASP A 293 -8.99 -3.15 -23.53
C ASP A 293 -9.28 -1.63 -23.46
N ARG A 294 -10.28 -1.22 -22.68
CA ARG A 294 -10.69 0.19 -22.47
C ARG A 294 -9.69 0.93 -21.56
N VAL A 295 -8.45 1.06 -22.01
CA VAL A 295 -7.32 1.63 -21.26
C VAL A 295 -6.80 2.92 -21.91
N PRO A 296 -6.33 3.91 -21.11
CA PRO A 296 -5.92 5.20 -21.65
C PRO A 296 -4.53 5.22 -22.29
N GLN A 297 -3.67 4.21 -22.02
CA GLN A 297 -2.29 4.13 -22.49
C GLN A 297 -1.90 2.67 -22.74
N GLU A 298 -0.84 2.46 -23.51
CA GLU A 298 -0.21 1.13 -23.60
C GLU A 298 0.47 0.77 -22.27
N ARG A 299 0.39 -0.50 -21.84
CA ARG A 299 1.06 -0.98 -20.61
C ARG A 299 1.54 -2.41 -20.77
N VAL A 300 2.75 -2.70 -20.30
CA VAL A 300 3.27 -4.06 -20.21
C VAL A 300 3.45 -4.52 -18.76
N TYR A 301 3.15 -5.79 -18.51
CA TYR A 301 3.45 -6.53 -17.29
C TYR A 301 4.42 -7.65 -17.67
N LEU A 302 5.63 -7.66 -17.11
CA LEU A 302 6.57 -8.78 -17.17
C LEU A 302 6.49 -9.53 -15.84
N ALA A 303 6.31 -10.84 -15.86
CA ALA A 303 6.14 -11.62 -14.64
C ALA A 303 6.82 -12.99 -14.67
N TRP A 304 7.20 -13.45 -13.48
CA TRP A 304 7.91 -14.70 -13.23
C TRP A 304 7.31 -15.43 -12.02
N PRO A 305 7.24 -16.77 -12.04
CA PRO A 305 7.13 -17.55 -10.82
C PRO A 305 8.31 -17.24 -9.89
N SER A 306 8.06 -17.12 -8.60
CA SER A 306 9.10 -16.78 -7.62
C SER A 306 9.01 -17.70 -6.38
N PRO A 307 9.98 -17.67 -5.45
CA PRO A 307 9.99 -18.58 -4.32
C PRO A 307 8.80 -18.31 -3.38
N PRO A 308 8.33 -19.33 -2.64
CA PRO A 308 7.30 -19.14 -1.62
C PRO A 308 7.74 -18.16 -0.53
N THR A 309 6.75 -17.63 0.18
CA THR A 309 6.93 -16.72 1.32
C THR A 309 7.88 -17.33 2.37
N PHE A 310 8.79 -16.50 2.90
CA PHE A 310 9.86 -16.88 3.84
C PHE A 310 11.00 -17.79 3.30
N GLU A 311 10.93 -18.29 2.07
CA GLU A 311 12.01 -19.13 1.49
C GLU A 311 13.22 -18.32 0.98
N ALA A 312 14.33 -19.03 0.73
CA ALA A 312 15.53 -18.43 0.19
C ALA A 312 15.29 -17.82 -1.21
N GLY A 313 15.59 -16.52 -1.36
CA GLY A 313 15.30 -15.74 -2.55
C GLY A 313 14.08 -14.82 -2.42
N ASP A 314 13.17 -15.05 -1.45
CA ASP A 314 11.97 -14.22 -1.26
C ASP A 314 12.33 -12.79 -0.81
N ALA A 315 13.11 -12.67 0.27
CA ALA A 315 13.60 -11.39 0.76
C ALA A 315 14.55 -10.71 -0.24
N GLU A 316 15.40 -11.49 -0.91
CA GLU A 316 16.29 -11.01 -1.97
C GLU A 316 15.53 -10.43 -3.16
N LEU A 317 14.42 -11.04 -3.59
CA LEU A 317 13.60 -10.51 -4.67
C LEU A 317 12.79 -9.28 -4.23
N GLN A 318 12.32 -9.21 -2.99
CA GLN A 318 11.73 -7.97 -2.48
C GLN A 318 12.75 -6.82 -2.43
N ILE A 319 14.01 -7.12 -2.10
CA ILE A 319 15.12 -6.16 -2.20
C ILE A 319 15.39 -5.79 -3.67
N ALA A 320 15.43 -6.75 -4.59
CA ALA A 320 15.61 -6.51 -6.02
C ALA A 320 14.52 -5.61 -6.59
N SER A 321 13.25 -5.82 -6.20
CA SER A 321 12.12 -4.97 -6.58
C SER A 321 12.34 -3.51 -6.17
N ALA A 322 12.75 -3.26 -4.92
CA ALA A 322 13.04 -1.91 -4.45
C ALA A 322 14.25 -1.28 -5.19
N ILE A 323 15.31 -2.06 -5.46
CA ILE A 323 16.47 -1.58 -6.24
C ILE A 323 16.08 -1.24 -7.70
N LEU A 324 15.10 -1.94 -8.26
CA LEU A 324 14.58 -1.66 -9.59
C LEU A 324 13.66 -0.43 -9.60
N THR A 325 12.76 -0.25 -8.62
CA THR A 325 11.64 0.73 -8.72
C THR A 325 11.29 1.61 -7.51
N ASP A 326 11.94 1.50 -6.35
CA ASP A 326 11.58 2.29 -5.15
C ASP A 326 12.37 3.60 -4.97
N GLY A 327 11.64 4.71 -4.97
CA GLY A 327 12.13 6.04 -4.63
C GLY A 327 13.07 6.61 -5.68
N LEU A 328 13.36 7.91 -5.58
CA LEU A 328 14.00 8.67 -6.65
C LEU A 328 15.50 8.35 -6.93
N SER A 329 15.84 7.16 -7.45
CA SER A 329 17.14 6.84 -8.09
C SER A 329 17.33 5.38 -8.55
N SER A 330 16.45 4.46 -8.11
CA SER A 330 16.34 3.07 -8.57
C SER A 330 16.39 2.89 -10.09
N ARG A 331 16.81 1.71 -10.55
CA ARG A 331 17.31 1.52 -11.93
C ARG A 331 16.28 1.74 -13.04
N LEU A 332 15.15 1.02 -13.02
CA LEU A 332 14.17 1.01 -14.10
C LEU A 332 13.48 2.35 -14.28
N GLN A 333 12.99 2.87 -13.18
CA GLN A 333 12.35 4.17 -13.09
C GLN A 333 13.33 5.28 -13.55
N LYS A 334 14.63 5.20 -13.22
CA LYS A 334 15.63 6.19 -13.67
C LYS A 334 15.71 6.17 -15.19
N VAL A 335 15.95 4.99 -15.78
CA VAL A 335 16.14 4.85 -17.23
C VAL A 335 14.84 5.10 -18.02
N LEU A 336 13.68 4.66 -17.54
CA LEU A 336 12.40 4.72 -18.26
C LEU A 336 11.64 6.03 -18.07
N VAL A 337 11.53 6.55 -16.84
CA VAL A 337 10.55 7.60 -16.50
C VAL A 337 11.17 9.00 -16.58
N TYR A 338 12.46 9.17 -16.26
CA TYR A 338 13.16 10.45 -16.52
C TYR A 338 14.21 10.37 -17.62
N ASP A 339 15.21 9.46 -17.58
CA ASP A 339 16.34 9.46 -18.54
C ASP A 339 15.84 9.52 -19.99
N ARG A 340 14.87 8.65 -20.30
CA ARG A 340 14.28 8.50 -21.64
C ARG A 340 12.85 9.02 -21.75
N GLN A 341 12.15 9.22 -20.62
CA GLN A 341 10.73 9.61 -20.55
C GLN A 341 9.80 8.75 -21.43
N LEU A 342 10.10 7.45 -21.55
CA LEU A 342 9.30 6.50 -22.32
C LEU A 342 8.08 6.01 -21.54
N ALA A 343 8.20 5.92 -20.21
CA ALA A 343 7.10 5.53 -19.33
C ALA A 343 6.55 6.73 -18.55
N SER A 344 5.26 6.69 -18.23
CA SER A 344 4.60 7.58 -17.26
C SER A 344 4.77 7.06 -15.84
N ASN A 345 4.88 5.73 -15.67
CA ASN A 345 5.14 5.03 -14.41
C ASN A 345 5.79 3.66 -14.72
N VAL A 346 6.77 3.24 -13.90
CA VAL A 346 7.21 1.85 -13.80
C VAL A 346 7.36 1.43 -12.33
N PHE A 347 6.77 0.29 -11.96
CA PHE A 347 6.93 -0.31 -10.64
C PHE A 347 7.19 -1.81 -10.75
N SER A 348 7.68 -2.40 -9.66
CA SER A 348 7.86 -3.84 -9.54
C SER A 348 7.39 -4.31 -8.18
N PHE A 349 7.18 -5.61 -8.02
CA PHE A 349 6.75 -6.21 -6.75
C PHE A 349 7.15 -7.68 -6.66
N GLN A 350 7.37 -8.13 -5.43
CA GLN A 350 7.43 -9.54 -5.05
C GLN A 350 6.16 -9.86 -4.26
N ASN A 351 5.32 -10.75 -4.80
CA ASN A 351 4.11 -11.24 -4.15
C ASN A 351 4.37 -12.59 -3.48
N SER A 352 4.66 -12.57 -2.18
CA SER A 352 5.13 -13.71 -1.38
C SER A 352 3.97 -14.55 -0.81
N ASN A 353 3.44 -15.50 -1.59
CA ASN A 353 2.39 -16.45 -1.15
C ASN A 353 3.00 -17.81 -0.71
N GLU A 354 2.23 -18.65 -0.02
CA GLU A 354 2.68 -19.86 0.71
C GLU A 354 3.14 -21.03 -0.18
N ILE A 355 2.47 -21.30 -1.31
CA ILE A 355 2.83 -22.42 -2.21
C ILE A 355 3.70 -22.01 -3.40
N SER A 356 3.66 -20.73 -3.79
CA SER A 356 4.49 -20.10 -4.83
C SER A 356 4.49 -18.59 -4.69
N GLY A 357 5.60 -17.93 -4.99
CA GLY A 357 5.62 -16.48 -5.18
C GLY A 357 5.32 -16.08 -6.63
N LEU A 358 5.10 -14.78 -6.84
CA LEU A 358 5.07 -14.14 -8.16
C LEU A 358 5.88 -12.85 -8.11
N PHE A 359 6.87 -12.69 -8.99
CA PHE A 359 7.57 -11.42 -9.18
C PHE A 359 7.03 -10.72 -10.44
N GLY A 360 6.79 -9.41 -10.36
CA GLY A 360 6.26 -8.62 -11.47
C GLY A 360 6.99 -7.29 -11.68
N VAL A 361 7.09 -6.85 -12.93
CA VAL A 361 7.47 -5.50 -13.34
C VAL A 361 6.38 -4.95 -14.26
N VAL A 362 5.91 -3.73 -14.00
CA VAL A 362 4.79 -3.10 -14.71
C VAL A 362 5.23 -1.73 -15.19
N ALA A 363 5.11 -1.46 -16.49
CA ALA A 363 5.43 -0.16 -17.08
C ALA A 363 4.30 0.35 -17.97
N THR A 364 3.86 1.59 -17.73
CA THR A 364 2.86 2.28 -18.57
C THR A 364 3.58 3.22 -19.53
N ALA A 365 3.38 3.05 -20.83
CA ALA A 365 4.01 3.88 -21.86
C ALA A 365 3.41 5.29 -21.89
N ARG A 366 4.23 6.28 -22.26
CA ARG A 366 3.73 7.60 -22.67
C ARG A 366 3.24 7.56 -24.12
N PRO A 367 2.35 8.48 -24.53
CA PRO A 367 1.90 8.56 -25.91
C PRO A 367 3.09 8.65 -26.89
N GLY A 368 3.13 7.74 -27.86
CA GLY A 368 4.20 7.66 -28.88
C GLY A 368 5.45 6.87 -28.47
N ALA A 369 5.56 6.39 -27.23
CA ALA A 369 6.61 5.44 -26.84
C ALA A 369 6.20 4.01 -27.21
N GLN A 370 7.13 3.20 -27.71
CA GLN A 370 6.87 1.80 -28.12
C GLN A 370 7.10 0.85 -26.94
N LEU A 371 6.13 -0.03 -26.63
CA LEU A 371 6.29 -1.04 -25.58
C LEU A 371 7.55 -1.90 -25.74
N ALA A 372 7.88 -2.32 -26.97
CA ALA A 372 9.08 -3.12 -27.24
C ALA A 372 10.40 -2.45 -26.76
N GLN A 373 10.49 -1.11 -26.84
CA GLN A 373 11.65 -0.37 -26.33
C GLN A 373 11.69 -0.35 -24.79
N ILE A 374 10.52 -0.21 -24.16
CA ILE A 374 10.37 -0.25 -22.70
C ILE A 374 10.74 -1.65 -22.17
N GLU A 375 10.23 -2.69 -22.81
CA GLU A 375 10.51 -4.10 -22.50
C GLU A 375 11.99 -4.45 -22.64
N GLN A 376 12.66 -3.96 -23.69
CA GLN A 376 14.11 -4.15 -23.84
C GLN A 376 14.88 -3.47 -22.70
N LEU A 377 14.53 -2.24 -22.33
CA LEU A 377 15.18 -1.54 -21.22
C LEU A 377 14.93 -2.22 -19.86
N ILE A 378 13.74 -2.80 -19.64
CA ILE A 378 13.47 -3.63 -18.45
C ILE A 378 14.34 -4.89 -18.46
N THR A 379 14.39 -5.57 -19.61
CA THR A 379 15.19 -6.77 -19.84
C THR A 379 16.67 -6.51 -19.55
N ASP A 380 17.19 -5.37 -20.03
CA ASP A 380 18.57 -4.96 -19.87
C ASP A 380 18.94 -4.66 -18.40
N GLU A 381 18.06 -4.01 -17.63
CA GLU A 381 18.31 -3.77 -16.19
C GLU A 381 18.23 -5.05 -15.36
N VAL A 382 17.28 -5.95 -15.67
CA VAL A 382 17.21 -7.27 -15.03
C VAL A 382 18.49 -8.07 -15.35
N ALA A 383 18.94 -8.05 -16.61
CA ALA A 383 20.20 -8.70 -17.02
C ALA A 383 21.45 -8.06 -16.37
N ARG A 384 21.48 -6.73 -16.17
CA ARG A 384 22.53 -6.05 -15.39
C ARG A 384 22.52 -6.47 -13.92
N LEU A 385 21.33 -6.62 -13.32
CA LEU A 385 21.20 -7.05 -11.93
C LEU A 385 21.56 -8.54 -11.76
N THR A 386 21.29 -9.39 -12.76
CA THR A 386 21.76 -10.79 -12.83
C THR A 386 23.28 -10.92 -12.96
N THR A 387 23.93 -10.04 -13.74
CA THR A 387 25.37 -10.17 -14.03
C THR A 387 26.25 -9.48 -13.00
N SER A 388 25.99 -8.20 -12.73
CA SER A 388 26.81 -7.36 -11.83
C SER A 388 26.30 -7.34 -10.40
N GLY A 389 25.02 -7.68 -10.17
CA GLY A 389 24.36 -7.45 -8.88
C GLY A 389 24.05 -5.98 -8.60
N PRO A 390 23.52 -5.69 -7.39
CA PRO A 390 23.39 -4.33 -6.88
C PRO A 390 24.70 -3.82 -6.30
N THR A 391 24.86 -2.50 -6.24
CA THR A 391 25.97 -1.87 -5.49
C THR A 391 25.74 -2.00 -3.99
N ALA A 392 26.78 -1.72 -3.20
CA ALA A 392 26.67 -1.70 -1.75
C ALA A 392 25.72 -0.59 -1.26
N GLU A 393 25.73 0.57 -1.93
CA GLU A 393 24.85 1.71 -1.63
C GLU A 393 23.39 1.38 -1.93
N GLU A 394 23.09 0.82 -3.10
CA GLU A 394 21.73 0.37 -3.47
C GLU A 394 21.14 -0.60 -2.44
N LEU A 395 21.93 -1.60 -2.03
CA LEU A 395 21.55 -2.59 -1.02
C LEU A 395 21.39 -1.96 0.37
N ASN A 396 22.29 -1.07 0.78
CA ASN A 396 22.22 -0.40 2.08
C ASN A 396 20.94 0.42 2.21
N ARG A 397 20.67 1.28 1.22
CA ARG A 397 19.48 2.14 1.18
C ARG A 397 18.18 1.33 1.28
N VAL A 398 18.05 0.28 0.48
CA VAL A 398 16.84 -0.56 0.48
C VAL A 398 16.66 -1.30 1.80
N ARG A 399 17.73 -1.85 2.39
CA ARG A 399 17.65 -2.46 3.73
C ARG A 399 17.21 -1.46 4.79
N THR A 400 17.72 -0.23 4.77
CA THR A 400 17.31 0.84 5.71
C THR A 400 15.83 1.18 5.56
N LYS A 401 15.32 1.33 4.32
CA LYS A 401 13.88 1.57 4.07
C LYS A 401 12.99 0.42 4.53
N ILE A 402 13.37 -0.83 4.23
CA ILE A 402 12.64 -2.03 4.69
C ILE A 402 12.61 -2.10 6.22
N GLU A 403 13.74 -1.87 6.88
CA GLU A 403 13.82 -1.83 8.35
C GLU A 403 12.97 -0.70 8.95
N TYR A 404 13.00 0.48 8.36
CA TYR A 404 12.16 1.61 8.78
C TYR A 404 10.66 1.28 8.67
N GLY A 405 10.22 0.68 7.57
CA GLY A 405 8.83 0.23 7.38
C GLY A 405 8.45 -0.90 8.35
N PHE A 406 9.36 -1.86 8.55
CA PHE A 406 9.19 -2.96 9.50
C PHE A 406 8.98 -2.42 10.92
N ILE A 407 9.86 -1.53 11.40
CA ILE A 407 9.78 -0.95 12.75
C ILE A 407 8.56 -0.04 12.88
N SER A 408 8.24 0.79 11.89
CA SER A 408 7.07 1.68 11.93
C SER A 408 5.73 0.93 11.99
N GLY A 409 5.64 -0.26 11.40
CA GLY A 409 4.44 -1.10 11.57
C GLY A 409 4.19 -1.50 13.03
N LEU A 410 5.24 -1.68 13.84
CA LEU A 410 5.14 -2.08 15.25
C LEU A 410 4.61 -0.96 16.17
N GLU A 411 4.35 0.25 15.67
CA GLU A 411 3.59 1.27 16.42
C GLU A 411 2.14 0.87 16.62
N ARG A 412 1.56 0.15 15.65
CA ARG A 412 0.15 -0.20 15.62
C ARG A 412 -0.06 -1.55 16.28
N ILE A 413 -0.97 -1.59 17.27
CA ILE A 413 -1.38 -2.84 17.92
C ILE A 413 -1.97 -3.82 16.90
N GLY A 414 -2.59 -3.34 15.82
CA GLY A 414 -3.19 -4.16 14.77
C GLY A 414 -3.33 -3.45 13.40
N GLY A 415 -4.17 -4.05 12.54
CA GLY A 415 -4.26 -3.71 11.12
C GLY A 415 -3.02 -4.13 10.31
N PHE A 416 -3.06 -4.04 8.98
CA PHE A 416 -2.04 -4.60 8.07
C PHE A 416 -0.61 -4.24 8.44
N GLY A 417 0.26 -5.24 8.62
CA GLY A 417 1.65 -5.07 9.02
C GLY A 417 1.87 -4.51 10.43
N GLY A 418 0.82 -4.38 11.23
CA GLY A 418 0.86 -4.10 12.67
C GLY A 418 1.16 -5.34 13.51
N LYS A 419 1.21 -5.21 14.83
CA LYS A 419 1.60 -6.32 15.73
C LYS A 419 0.67 -7.53 15.62
N ALA A 420 -0.64 -7.34 15.74
CA ALA A 420 -1.64 -8.42 15.65
C ALA A 420 -1.58 -9.18 14.33
N ASP A 421 -1.35 -8.45 13.24
CA ASP A 421 -1.31 -8.98 11.88
C ASP A 421 -0.04 -9.80 11.64
N ARG A 422 1.12 -9.35 12.14
CA ARG A 422 2.38 -10.13 12.08
C ARG A 422 2.38 -11.34 13.00
N LEU A 423 1.88 -11.20 14.24
CA LEU A 423 1.69 -12.32 15.16
C LEU A 423 0.84 -13.42 14.51
N ALA A 424 -0.26 -13.04 13.87
CA ALA A 424 -1.11 -13.97 13.11
C ALA A 424 -0.36 -14.57 11.92
N LYS A 425 0.26 -13.74 11.05
CA LYS A 425 1.02 -14.20 9.87
C LYS A 425 2.08 -15.24 10.22
N TYR A 426 2.93 -14.95 11.21
CA TYR A 426 4.01 -15.86 11.61
C TYR A 426 3.45 -17.14 12.25
N ASN A 427 2.36 -17.04 13.03
CA ASN A 427 1.70 -18.22 13.57
C ASN A 427 1.10 -19.12 12.48
N THR A 428 0.41 -18.52 11.50
CA THR A 428 -0.28 -19.21 10.40
C THR A 428 0.69 -19.91 9.46
N PHE A 429 1.80 -19.26 9.07
CA PHE A 429 2.72 -19.80 8.07
C PHE A 429 4.01 -20.43 8.61
N LEU A 430 4.42 -20.11 9.85
CA LEU A 430 5.66 -20.60 10.48
C LEU A 430 5.42 -21.34 11.80
N GLY A 431 4.16 -21.45 12.26
CA GLY A 431 3.79 -22.12 13.53
C GLY A 431 4.16 -21.36 14.81
N ASP A 432 4.92 -20.27 14.69
CA ASP A 432 5.48 -19.49 15.79
C ASP A 432 5.22 -17.98 15.57
N PRO A 433 4.40 -17.32 16.39
CA PRO A 433 4.13 -15.89 16.29
C PRO A 433 5.36 -14.99 16.59
N GLY A 434 6.45 -15.54 17.16
CA GLY A 434 7.61 -14.77 17.63
C GLY A 434 8.62 -14.33 16.56
N LYS A 435 8.41 -14.67 15.28
CA LYS A 435 9.42 -14.62 14.20
C LYS A 435 9.82 -13.21 13.70
N PHE A 436 9.70 -12.17 14.52
CA PHE A 436 9.99 -10.78 14.16
C PHE A 436 11.46 -10.52 13.83
N GLU A 437 12.40 -11.04 14.64
CA GLU A 437 13.84 -10.85 14.37
C GLU A 437 14.28 -11.75 13.22
N GLU A 438 13.80 -12.99 13.13
CA GLU A 438 14.13 -13.88 12.00
C GLU A 438 13.64 -13.33 10.65
N ASP A 439 12.43 -12.78 10.58
CA ASP A 439 11.90 -12.18 9.36
C ASP A 439 12.71 -10.95 8.94
N LEU A 440 12.98 -10.00 9.85
CA LEU A 440 13.81 -8.84 9.52
C LEU A 440 15.26 -9.24 9.21
N ALA A 441 15.78 -10.28 9.86
CA ALA A 441 17.13 -10.78 9.63
C ALA A 441 17.33 -11.31 8.21
N ARG A 442 16.27 -11.77 7.50
CA ARG A 442 16.37 -12.15 6.08
C ARG A 442 16.87 -10.96 5.23
N TYR A 443 16.27 -9.79 5.41
CA TYR A 443 16.66 -8.57 4.69
C TYR A 443 18.01 -8.03 5.17
N ARG A 444 18.30 -8.07 6.47
CA ARG A 444 19.60 -7.61 7.02
C ARG A 444 20.77 -8.45 6.51
N LYS A 445 20.61 -9.77 6.43
CA LYS A 445 21.63 -10.73 5.99
C LYS A 445 21.80 -10.81 4.48
N ALA A 446 20.85 -10.29 3.69
CA ALA A 446 20.99 -10.21 2.24
C ALA A 446 22.28 -9.47 1.84
N THR A 447 22.96 -10.00 0.84
CA THR A 447 24.23 -9.48 0.29
C THR A 447 24.03 -9.10 -1.17
N THR A 448 24.96 -8.33 -1.74
CA THR A 448 24.91 -8.00 -3.18
C THR A 448 24.95 -9.29 -4.03
N THR A 449 25.76 -10.26 -3.60
CA THR A 449 25.82 -11.61 -4.18
C THR A 449 24.49 -12.36 -4.05
N SER A 450 23.86 -12.44 -2.88
CA SER A 450 22.60 -13.20 -2.74
C SER A 450 21.45 -12.58 -3.53
N VAL A 451 21.38 -11.25 -3.61
CA VAL A 451 20.40 -10.55 -4.46
C VAL A 451 20.65 -10.84 -5.94
N ARG A 452 21.91 -10.75 -6.41
CA ARG A 452 22.29 -11.12 -7.78
C ARG A 452 21.89 -12.56 -8.10
N ASP A 453 22.21 -13.50 -7.22
CA ASP A 453 22.00 -14.93 -7.44
C ASP A 453 20.51 -15.30 -7.40
N ALA A 454 19.71 -14.65 -6.53
CA ALA A 454 18.26 -14.78 -6.52
C ALA A 454 17.62 -14.22 -7.81
N VAL A 455 18.06 -13.05 -8.26
CA VAL A 455 17.60 -12.44 -9.53
C VAL A 455 17.97 -13.33 -10.73
N GLY A 456 19.20 -13.83 -10.79
CA GLY A 456 19.64 -14.76 -11.85
C GLY A 456 18.94 -16.11 -11.85
N LYS A 457 18.52 -16.60 -10.67
CA LYS A 457 17.74 -17.84 -10.53
C LYS A 457 16.29 -17.67 -10.97
N TRP A 458 15.63 -16.59 -10.56
CA TRP A 458 14.18 -16.44 -10.67
C TRP A 458 13.72 -15.54 -11.83
N LEU A 459 14.48 -14.49 -12.18
CA LEU A 459 14.09 -13.49 -13.18
C LEU A 459 14.74 -13.74 -14.54
N ASN A 460 14.63 -14.99 -15.03
CA ASN A 460 15.18 -15.38 -16.32
C ASN A 460 14.53 -14.57 -17.46
N THR A 461 15.32 -13.75 -18.15
CA THR A 461 14.84 -12.84 -19.20
C THR A 461 14.35 -13.54 -20.47
N ARG A 462 14.55 -14.86 -20.60
CA ARG A 462 14.03 -15.69 -21.71
C ARG A 462 12.93 -16.67 -21.29
N ASN A 463 12.51 -16.64 -20.02
CA ASN A 463 11.52 -17.57 -19.47
C ASN A 463 10.58 -16.83 -18.51
N ARG A 464 9.53 -16.22 -19.07
CA ARG A 464 8.67 -15.22 -18.41
C ARG A 464 7.34 -15.05 -19.12
N LEU A 465 6.35 -14.47 -18.43
CA LEU A 465 5.11 -14.00 -19.02
C LEU A 465 5.21 -12.49 -19.33
N LEU A 466 4.79 -12.10 -20.53
CA LEU A 466 4.42 -10.73 -20.89
C LEU A 466 2.91 -10.64 -21.05
N VAL A 467 2.28 -9.64 -20.43
CA VAL A 467 0.91 -9.22 -20.74
C VAL A 467 0.95 -7.76 -21.20
N ARG A 468 0.56 -7.52 -22.46
CA ARG A 468 0.55 -6.19 -23.09
C ARG A 468 -0.88 -5.71 -23.26
N PHE A 469 -1.17 -4.52 -22.76
CA PHE A 469 -2.45 -3.83 -22.91
C PHE A 469 -2.32 -2.71 -23.94
N HIS A 470 -3.28 -2.65 -24.86
CA HIS A 470 -3.42 -1.65 -25.91
C HIS A 470 -4.79 -0.96 -25.80
N PRO A 471 -4.89 0.37 -25.98
CA PRO A 471 -6.16 1.08 -25.97
C PRO A 471 -7.17 0.61 -27.04
N GLU A 472 -8.40 0.30 -26.61
CA GLU A 472 -9.57 0.19 -27.49
C GLU A 472 -9.99 1.57 -28.03
N THR A 473 -10.16 1.66 -29.35
CA THR A 473 -10.80 2.81 -30.01
C THR A 473 -12.32 2.66 -30.01
N SER A 474 -13.00 3.02 -28.91
CA SER A 474 -14.46 3.13 -28.88
C SER A 474 -14.97 4.28 -27.99
N GLY A 475 -16.08 4.92 -28.40
CA GLY A 475 -16.64 6.11 -27.73
C GLY A 475 -18.09 5.91 -27.27
N ARG A 476 -18.29 5.72 -25.97
CA ARG A 476 -19.62 5.73 -25.30
C ARG A 476 -19.52 6.32 -23.89
N GLU A 477 -20.46 7.19 -23.57
CA GLU A 477 -20.65 7.77 -22.23
C GLU A 477 -21.50 6.85 -21.33
N SER A 478 -21.48 7.11 -20.02
CA SER A 478 -22.29 6.40 -19.01
C SER A 478 -23.11 7.39 -18.17
N GLN A 479 -24.36 7.04 -17.84
CA GLN A 479 -25.26 7.87 -17.03
C GLN A 479 -25.92 7.07 -15.89
N VAL A 480 -25.90 7.62 -14.66
CA VAL A 480 -26.80 7.28 -13.55
C VAL A 480 -26.98 8.53 -12.66
N THR A 481 -28.18 8.76 -12.11
CA THR A 481 -28.52 9.86 -11.19
C THR A 481 -29.20 9.33 -9.92
N LEU A 482 -29.01 10.01 -8.78
CA LEU A 482 -29.62 9.65 -7.48
C LEU A 482 -29.89 10.88 -6.59
N ASP A 483 -30.95 10.85 -5.78
CA ASP A 483 -31.37 11.92 -4.85
C ASP A 483 -30.84 11.69 -3.41
N ARG A 484 -30.67 12.77 -2.63
CA ARG A 484 -29.92 12.83 -1.35
C ARG A 484 -30.51 13.81 -0.32
N SER A 485 -31.83 13.95 -0.26
CA SER A 485 -32.48 15.18 0.21
C SER A 485 -32.72 15.41 1.73
N PRO A 486 -32.46 14.48 2.68
CA PRO A 486 -32.38 14.89 4.11
C PRO A 486 -31.36 14.16 5.03
N PRO A 487 -30.54 14.89 5.83
CA PRO A 487 -29.80 14.37 6.98
C PRO A 487 -30.42 14.76 8.34
N PRO A 488 -30.51 13.84 9.34
CA PRO A 488 -30.83 14.15 10.73
C PRO A 488 -29.57 14.30 11.62
N SER A 489 -29.74 14.85 12.83
CA SER A 489 -28.67 15.31 13.73
C SER A 489 -28.10 14.26 14.71
N ILE A 490 -26.91 14.54 15.25
CA ILE A 490 -26.14 13.69 16.20
C ILE A 490 -25.98 14.41 17.56
N GLY A 491 -25.94 13.64 18.65
CA GLY A 491 -25.74 14.12 20.03
C GLY A 491 -24.27 14.36 20.42
N ALA A 492 -24.02 14.63 21.71
CA ALA A 492 -22.73 15.13 22.20
C ALA A 492 -21.79 14.07 22.84
N ASP A 493 -20.49 14.29 22.69
CA ASP A 493 -19.39 13.40 23.10
C ASP A 493 -18.94 13.51 24.57
N LYS A 494 -18.09 12.55 25.00
CA LYS A 494 -17.33 12.57 26.26
C LYS A 494 -15.85 12.89 26.03
N ALA A 495 -15.16 13.34 27.08
CA ALA A 495 -13.83 13.94 26.99
C ALA A 495 -12.68 12.95 26.70
N PHE A 496 -11.82 13.34 25.75
CA PHE A 496 -10.49 12.79 25.49
C PHE A 496 -9.41 13.66 26.14
N THR A 497 -8.36 13.05 26.68
CA THR A 497 -7.18 13.78 27.21
C THR A 497 -6.05 13.73 26.18
N ALA A 498 -5.77 14.88 25.56
CA ALA A 498 -4.71 15.01 24.58
C ALA A 498 -3.30 14.89 25.20
N PRO A 499 -2.29 14.41 24.45
CA PRO A 499 -0.91 14.46 24.89
C PRO A 499 -0.43 15.92 25.03
N GLU A 500 0.49 16.16 25.96
CA GLU A 500 1.10 17.48 26.16
C GLU A 500 1.82 17.93 24.88
N VAL A 501 1.47 19.13 24.40
CA VAL A 501 2.11 19.77 23.25
C VAL A 501 3.07 20.84 23.77
N LYS A 502 4.37 20.56 23.72
CA LYS A 502 5.40 21.57 24.01
C LYS A 502 5.44 22.55 22.84
N THR A 503 5.38 23.85 23.13
CA THR A 503 5.36 24.90 22.09
C THR A 503 6.54 25.86 22.21
N ALA A 504 7.02 26.34 21.07
CA ALA A 504 7.98 27.42 20.98
C ALA A 504 7.66 28.30 19.76
N LYS A 505 8.07 29.57 19.80
CA LYS A 505 8.10 30.45 18.62
C LYS A 505 9.55 30.87 18.40
N LEU A 506 10.06 30.65 17.19
CA LEU A 506 11.39 31.10 16.79
C LEU A 506 11.37 32.59 16.44
N GLU A 507 12.55 33.24 16.48
CA GLU A 507 12.71 34.67 16.18
C GLU A 507 12.19 35.05 14.77
N ASN A 508 12.27 34.13 13.81
CA ASN A 508 11.76 34.30 12.45
C ASN A 508 10.23 34.15 12.30
N GLY A 509 9.49 34.01 13.40
CA GLY A 509 8.04 33.85 13.40
C GLY A 509 7.55 32.40 13.40
N LEU A 510 8.40 31.40 13.11
CA LEU A 510 7.97 30.01 12.98
C LEU A 510 7.52 29.43 14.33
N HIS A 511 6.30 28.89 14.35
CA HIS A 511 5.77 28.15 15.49
C HIS A 511 6.20 26.68 15.41
N VAL A 512 6.76 26.17 16.50
CA VAL A 512 7.23 24.79 16.65
C VAL A 512 6.37 24.09 17.70
N PHE A 513 5.81 22.94 17.33
CA PHE A 513 5.00 22.09 18.19
C PHE A 513 5.69 20.74 18.33
N VAL A 514 5.93 20.28 19.55
CA VAL A 514 6.60 19.00 19.83
C VAL A 514 5.72 18.14 20.73
N VAL A 515 5.40 16.94 20.24
CA VAL A 515 4.74 15.88 21.01
C VAL A 515 5.73 14.72 21.14
N GLU A 516 6.07 14.37 22.37
CA GLU A 516 7.13 13.39 22.66
C GLU A 516 6.51 12.02 22.99
N ARG A 517 6.85 10.98 22.21
CA ARG A 517 6.48 9.58 22.49
C ARG A 517 7.75 8.73 22.49
N LYS A 518 8.09 8.13 23.63
CA LYS A 518 9.41 7.49 23.87
C LYS A 518 9.51 6.02 23.43
N GLU A 519 8.51 5.53 22.69
CA GLU A 519 8.27 4.10 22.48
C GLU A 519 9.07 3.51 21.32
N LEU A 520 9.35 4.31 20.28
CA LEU A 520 10.19 3.92 19.15
C LEU A 520 11.23 5.03 18.87
N PRO A 521 12.40 4.68 18.32
CA PRO A 521 13.43 5.65 17.95
C PRO A 521 13.10 6.32 16.60
N LYS A 522 11.89 6.87 16.43
CA LYS A 522 11.44 7.56 15.22
C LYS A 522 11.13 9.03 15.51
N VAL A 523 11.36 9.90 14.52
CA VAL A 523 10.95 11.31 14.54
C VAL A 523 10.22 11.62 13.23
N ALA A 524 9.04 12.20 13.34
CA ALA A 524 8.26 12.71 12.21
C ALA A 524 8.31 14.25 12.23
N VAL A 525 8.52 14.86 11.07
CA VAL A 525 8.60 16.32 10.90
C VAL A 525 7.63 16.74 9.81
N MET A 526 6.83 17.77 10.08
CA MET A 526 5.93 18.38 9.10
C MET A 526 6.01 19.90 9.22
N LEU A 527 6.28 20.55 8.10
CA LEU A 527 6.10 21.99 7.91
C LEU A 527 4.74 22.19 7.24
N THR A 528 3.83 22.87 7.92
CA THR A 528 2.53 23.30 7.38
C THR A 528 2.53 24.80 7.20
N THR A 529 2.11 25.28 6.03
CA THR A 529 2.02 26.71 5.69
C THR A 529 0.58 27.09 5.40
N ARG A 530 0.26 28.39 5.49
CA ARG A 530 -1.09 28.94 5.24
C ARG A 530 -1.28 29.42 3.79
N ALA A 531 -0.66 28.71 2.86
CA ALA A 531 -0.83 28.94 1.43
C ALA A 531 -1.11 27.58 0.78
N GLY A 532 -2.21 27.48 0.03
CA GLY A 532 -2.59 26.29 -0.73
C GLY A 532 -3.16 26.69 -2.09
N ALA A 533 -3.97 25.83 -2.71
CA ALA A 533 -4.55 26.09 -4.02
C ALA A 533 -5.41 27.37 -4.12
N VAL A 534 -5.90 27.95 -3.02
CA VAL A 534 -6.59 29.25 -3.06
C VAL A 534 -5.67 30.42 -3.36
N SER A 535 -4.36 30.25 -3.14
CA SER A 535 -3.31 31.20 -3.50
C SER A 535 -2.80 31.00 -4.94
N ASP A 536 -3.38 30.08 -5.71
CA ASP A 536 -3.05 29.91 -7.13
C ASP A 536 -3.55 31.13 -7.94
N PRO A 537 -2.72 31.71 -8.83
CA PRO A 537 -3.17 32.74 -9.74
C PRO A 537 -4.30 32.19 -10.63
N ALA A 538 -5.33 33.02 -10.88
CA ALA A 538 -6.44 32.64 -11.77
C ALA A 538 -5.92 32.27 -13.17
N GLY A 539 -6.38 31.14 -13.71
CA GLY A 539 -5.89 30.57 -14.96
C GLY A 539 -4.55 29.82 -14.85
N LYS A 540 -4.00 29.70 -13.62
CA LYS A 540 -2.81 28.89 -13.27
C LYS A 540 -3.07 27.98 -12.07
N GLU A 541 -4.31 27.51 -11.96
CA GLU A 541 -4.71 26.49 -10.99
C GLU A 541 -3.84 25.24 -11.16
N GLY A 542 -3.28 24.74 -10.06
CA GLY A 542 -2.25 23.72 -10.01
C GLY A 542 -0.85 24.21 -9.59
N VAL A 543 -0.64 25.52 -9.39
CA VAL A 543 0.65 26.08 -8.93
C VAL A 543 1.06 25.57 -7.55
N ALA A 544 0.15 25.55 -6.57
CA ALA A 544 0.41 25.04 -5.22
C ALA A 544 0.83 23.56 -5.27
N HIS A 545 0.11 22.75 -6.06
CA HIS A 545 0.39 21.33 -6.26
C HIS A 545 1.77 21.13 -6.90
N LEU A 546 2.04 21.75 -8.06
CA LEU A 546 3.33 21.64 -8.73
C LEU A 546 4.48 22.18 -7.88
N THR A 547 4.25 23.18 -7.03
CA THR A 547 5.30 23.70 -6.13
C THR A 547 5.72 22.64 -5.13
N VAL A 548 4.76 22.01 -4.42
CA VAL A 548 5.10 21.01 -3.39
C VAL A 548 5.60 19.68 -3.96
N THR A 549 5.32 19.36 -5.23
CA THR A 549 5.85 18.16 -5.91
C THR A 549 7.16 18.39 -6.66
N THR A 550 7.66 19.62 -6.75
CA THR A 550 8.93 19.94 -7.44
C THR A 550 9.98 20.60 -6.54
N ILE A 551 9.64 20.96 -5.30
CA ILE A 551 10.52 21.75 -4.40
C ILE A 551 11.83 21.03 -4.07
N ASP A 552 11.81 19.70 -4.01
CA ASP A 552 12.92 18.80 -3.71
C ASP A 552 13.69 18.33 -4.96
N LEU A 553 13.30 18.76 -6.16
CA LEU A 553 13.98 18.40 -7.41
C LEU A 553 15.22 19.27 -7.71
N GLY A 554 15.60 20.17 -6.79
CA GLY A 554 16.90 20.83 -6.86
C GLY A 554 17.00 22.05 -5.96
N THR A 555 18.11 22.14 -5.22
CA THR A 555 18.51 23.35 -4.48
C THR A 555 19.67 24.04 -5.19
N ARG A 556 20.13 25.17 -4.64
CA ARG A 556 21.37 25.84 -5.10
C ARG A 556 22.63 24.97 -5.01
N THR A 557 22.60 23.88 -4.24
CA THR A 557 23.80 23.05 -3.97
C THR A 557 23.66 21.59 -4.39
N LYS A 558 22.44 21.12 -4.72
CA LYS A 558 22.17 19.72 -5.08
C LYS A 558 21.13 19.64 -6.18
N ASN A 559 21.34 18.75 -7.14
CA ASN A 559 20.30 18.30 -8.05
C ASN A 559 19.36 17.28 -7.36
N ALA A 560 18.27 16.91 -8.03
CA ALA A 560 17.30 15.94 -7.52
C ALA A 560 17.91 14.60 -7.05
N LEU A 561 18.97 14.07 -7.70
CA LEU A 561 19.52 12.74 -7.38
C LEU A 561 20.27 12.82 -6.06
N GLU A 562 21.03 13.89 -5.90
CA GLU A 562 21.80 14.14 -4.69
C GLU A 562 20.88 14.38 -3.49
N ILE A 563 19.69 14.94 -3.71
CA ILE A 563 18.66 15.11 -2.68
C ILE A 563 18.03 13.76 -2.31
N GLU A 564 17.47 13.00 -3.26
CA GLU A 564 16.87 11.72 -2.92
C GLU A 564 17.91 10.72 -2.41
N ASN A 565 19.08 10.57 -3.03
CA ASN A 565 20.10 9.65 -2.55
C ASN A 565 20.45 9.94 -1.09
N ALA A 566 20.67 11.22 -0.74
CA ALA A 566 20.98 11.62 0.63
C ALA A 566 19.82 11.41 1.62
N LEU A 567 18.56 11.45 1.18
CA LEU A 567 17.40 11.10 2.00
C LEU A 567 17.22 9.58 2.14
N GLY A 568 17.41 8.86 1.05
CA GLY A 568 17.32 7.41 0.96
C GLY A 568 18.38 6.71 1.83
N ASP A 569 19.61 7.22 1.84
CA ASP A 569 20.68 6.76 2.73
C ASP A 569 20.29 6.87 4.22
N LEU A 570 19.42 7.82 4.55
CA LEU A 570 18.87 8.04 5.88
C LEU A 570 17.58 7.24 6.16
N GLY A 571 17.05 6.51 5.16
CA GLY A 571 15.83 5.72 5.25
C GLY A 571 14.53 6.51 5.08
N THR A 572 14.58 7.71 4.49
CA THR A 572 13.42 8.59 4.30
C THR A 572 13.33 9.06 2.84
N SER A 573 12.19 9.66 2.47
CA SER A 573 12.06 10.60 1.36
C SER A 573 11.48 11.91 1.91
N LEU A 574 11.29 12.93 1.06
CA LEU A 574 10.32 13.99 1.36
C LEU A 574 8.95 13.60 0.81
N SER A 575 7.90 14.24 1.30
CA SER A 575 6.57 14.20 0.71
C SER A 575 5.91 15.57 0.78
N GLY A 576 5.37 16.03 -0.34
CA GLY A 576 4.64 17.29 -0.47
C GLY A 576 3.16 17.11 -0.76
N SER A 577 2.30 17.94 -0.18
CA SER A 577 0.87 17.98 -0.49
C SER A 577 0.30 19.39 -0.38
N ALA A 578 -0.68 19.71 -1.24
CA ALA A 578 -1.39 20.99 -1.25
C ALA A 578 -2.90 20.76 -1.07
N GLY A 579 -3.45 21.31 0.01
CA GLY A 579 -4.89 21.47 0.22
C GLY A 579 -5.42 22.75 -0.43
N ARG A 580 -6.65 23.18 -0.05
CA ARG A 580 -7.16 24.51 -0.43
C ARG A 580 -6.35 25.62 0.25
N GLU A 581 -6.27 25.55 1.58
CA GLU A 581 -5.70 26.61 2.43
C GLU A 581 -4.23 26.39 2.82
N THR A 582 -3.71 25.17 2.66
CA THR A 582 -2.42 24.78 3.23
C THR A 582 -1.54 23.99 2.26
N SER A 583 -0.24 24.16 2.40
CA SER A 583 0.78 23.29 1.81
C SER A 583 1.54 22.63 2.95
N ASN A 584 1.81 21.33 2.80
CA ASN A 584 2.53 20.53 3.78
C ASN A 584 3.75 19.91 3.11
N LEU A 585 4.89 20.00 3.78
CA LEU A 585 6.12 19.28 3.44
C LEU A 585 6.53 18.47 4.67
N SER A 586 6.76 17.17 4.50
CA SER A 586 7.08 16.28 5.62
C SER A 586 8.13 15.24 5.29
N PHE A 587 8.77 14.72 6.33
CA PHE A 587 9.62 13.54 6.30
C PHE A 587 9.53 12.77 7.63
N GLN A 588 9.94 11.51 7.63
CA GLN A 588 9.95 10.67 8.83
C GLN A 588 11.18 9.79 8.83
N VAL A 589 11.90 9.76 9.95
CA VAL A 589 13.24 9.15 9.99
C VAL A 589 13.55 8.56 11.36
N LEU A 590 14.48 7.60 11.42
CA LEU A 590 14.99 7.11 12.70
C LEU A 590 15.77 8.21 13.43
N LYS A 591 15.66 8.26 14.76
CA LYS A 591 16.26 9.29 15.64
C LYS A 591 17.75 9.59 15.37
N PRO A 592 18.64 8.61 15.11
CA PRO A 592 20.05 8.89 14.77
C PRO A 592 20.22 9.73 13.49
N ASN A 593 19.27 9.62 12.56
CA ASN A 593 19.29 10.23 11.24
C ASN A 593 18.51 11.57 11.19
N LEU A 594 17.96 12.05 12.32
CA LEU A 594 17.17 13.29 12.35
C LEU A 594 17.97 14.50 11.87
N ALA A 595 19.14 14.76 12.46
CA ALA A 595 19.93 15.96 12.15
C ALA A 595 20.30 16.08 10.66
N PRO A 596 20.85 15.04 9.98
CA PRO A 596 21.14 15.13 8.55
C PRO A 596 19.87 15.25 7.70
N ALA A 597 18.78 14.54 8.02
CA ALA A 597 17.52 14.65 7.26
C ALA A 597 16.90 16.05 7.38
N PHE A 598 16.90 16.63 8.58
CA PHE A 598 16.42 17.98 8.84
C PHE A 598 17.28 19.04 8.12
N SER A 599 18.59 18.80 7.97
CA SER A 599 19.48 19.67 7.20
C SER A 599 19.12 19.70 5.70
N ILE A 600 18.84 18.53 5.11
CA ILE A 600 18.39 18.42 3.71
C ILE A 600 17.02 19.12 3.54
N PHE A 601 16.07 18.84 4.44
CA PHE A 601 14.75 19.47 4.46
C PHE A 601 14.84 21.01 4.53
N ALA A 602 15.72 21.53 5.39
CA ALA A 602 15.95 22.97 5.53
C ALA A 602 16.70 23.57 4.32
N ASP A 603 17.48 22.81 3.56
CA ASP A 603 18.06 23.27 2.28
C ASP A 603 16.95 23.36 1.22
N VAL A 604 16.14 22.30 1.06
CA VAL A 604 15.00 22.24 0.14
C VAL A 604 14.04 23.41 0.34
N VAL A 605 13.55 23.64 1.56
CA VAL A 605 12.57 24.70 1.86
C VAL A 605 13.11 26.12 1.62
N ARG A 606 14.42 26.36 1.81
CA ARG A 606 15.00 27.72 1.72
C ARG A 606 15.66 28.02 0.36
N ASN A 607 16.14 26.99 -0.32
CA ASN A 607 17.10 27.12 -1.42
C ASN A 607 16.68 26.37 -2.69
N SER A 608 15.44 25.88 -2.78
CA SER A 608 14.87 25.30 -4.02
C SER A 608 15.02 26.25 -5.22
N VAL A 609 15.45 25.72 -6.36
CA VAL A 609 15.68 26.51 -7.59
C VAL A 609 14.73 26.19 -8.75
N PHE A 610 13.89 25.16 -8.61
CA PHE A 610 12.91 24.73 -9.62
C PHE A 610 13.53 24.62 -11.03
N PRO A 611 14.49 23.70 -11.26
CA PRO A 611 15.20 23.65 -12.54
C PRO A 611 14.21 23.37 -13.69
N GLU A 612 14.40 24.02 -14.83
CA GLU A 612 13.37 24.05 -15.90
C GLU A 612 13.05 22.65 -16.44
N SER A 613 14.05 21.76 -16.52
CA SER A 613 13.89 20.35 -16.90
C SER A 613 12.98 19.58 -15.94
N GLU A 614 13.08 19.90 -14.65
CA GLU A 614 12.32 19.28 -13.57
C GLU A 614 10.87 19.70 -13.62
N VAL A 615 10.66 21.02 -13.66
CA VAL A 615 9.33 21.62 -13.74
C VAL A 615 8.61 21.19 -15.03
N ALA A 616 9.29 21.19 -16.17
CA ALA A 616 8.69 20.78 -17.45
C ALA A 616 8.26 19.30 -17.44
N ARG A 617 9.07 18.43 -16.84
CA ARG A 617 8.82 16.99 -16.80
C ARG A 617 7.76 16.61 -15.76
N GLU A 618 7.79 17.19 -14.56
CA GLU A 618 6.71 17.01 -13.57
C GLU A 618 5.40 17.57 -14.10
N LYS A 619 5.42 18.74 -14.74
CA LYS A 619 4.24 19.28 -15.43
C LYS A 619 3.73 18.30 -16.50
N LYS A 620 4.61 17.63 -17.26
CA LYS A 620 4.22 16.59 -18.23
C LYS A 620 3.60 15.36 -17.55
N ILE A 621 4.17 14.85 -16.46
CA ILE A 621 3.56 13.75 -15.66
C ILE A 621 2.19 14.16 -15.14
N HIS A 622 2.08 15.35 -14.58
CA HIS A 622 0.83 15.86 -14.04
C HIS A 622 -0.24 16.03 -15.12
N LEU A 623 0.13 16.52 -16.31
CA LEU A 623 -0.76 16.57 -17.47
C LEU A 623 -1.19 15.17 -17.96
N ASP A 624 -0.27 14.19 -18.01
CA ASP A 624 -0.59 12.80 -18.34
C ASP A 624 -1.58 12.20 -17.31
N ASN A 625 -1.37 12.46 -16.00
CA ASN A 625 -2.27 12.03 -14.93
C ASN A 625 -3.64 12.71 -14.99
N LEU A 626 -3.69 14.02 -15.30
CA LEU A 626 -4.94 14.76 -15.50
C LEU A 626 -5.73 14.24 -16.71
N ALA A 627 -5.04 13.77 -17.76
CA ALA A 627 -5.66 13.13 -18.91
C ALA A 627 -6.20 11.73 -18.58
N GLN A 628 -5.49 10.93 -17.78
CA GLN A 628 -6.02 9.66 -17.27
C GLN A 628 -7.29 9.88 -16.41
N GLN A 629 -7.26 10.87 -15.51
CA GLN A 629 -8.40 11.26 -14.67
C GLN A 629 -9.62 11.75 -15.46
N ALA A 630 -9.47 12.17 -16.71
CA ALA A 630 -10.60 12.57 -17.55
C ALA A 630 -11.51 11.38 -17.94
N ASN A 631 -11.05 10.14 -17.75
CA ASN A 631 -11.83 8.91 -17.93
C ASN A 631 -12.25 8.27 -16.58
N ASP A 632 -11.96 8.90 -15.45
CA ASP A 632 -12.33 8.45 -14.12
C ASP A 632 -13.58 9.21 -13.63
N GLN A 633 -14.68 8.49 -13.43
CA GLN A 633 -15.97 9.06 -13.05
C GLN A 633 -15.94 9.76 -11.68
N ASN A 634 -15.15 9.24 -10.73
CA ASN A 634 -15.04 9.81 -9.38
C ASN A 634 -14.17 11.06 -9.38
N ALA A 635 -13.06 11.05 -10.13
CA ALA A 635 -12.19 12.23 -10.29
C ALA A 635 -12.93 13.38 -11.00
N LEU A 636 -13.72 13.07 -12.03
CA LEU A 636 -14.61 14.04 -12.69
C LEU A 636 -15.66 14.59 -11.72
N ALA A 637 -16.39 13.72 -11.02
CA ALA A 637 -17.44 14.13 -10.08
C ALA A 637 -16.91 15.04 -8.96
N ALA A 638 -15.75 14.72 -8.38
CA ALA A 638 -15.12 15.54 -7.36
C ALA A 638 -14.71 16.92 -7.88
N ARG A 639 -14.17 17.00 -9.12
CA ARG A 639 -13.77 18.27 -9.75
C ARG A 639 -14.97 19.15 -10.10
N ILE A 640 -16.01 18.56 -10.70
CA ILE A 640 -17.22 19.27 -11.13
C ILE A 640 -18.03 19.72 -9.91
N GLY A 641 -18.10 18.91 -8.84
CA GLY A 641 -18.81 19.24 -7.61
C GLY A 641 -18.33 20.55 -6.97
N ASP A 642 -17.02 20.75 -6.87
CA ASP A 642 -16.42 22.01 -6.39
C ASP A 642 -16.87 23.21 -7.24
N MET A 643 -16.75 23.09 -8.57
CA MET A 643 -17.10 24.15 -9.52
C MET A 643 -18.58 24.55 -9.45
N LEU A 644 -19.48 23.57 -9.27
CA LEU A 644 -20.91 23.81 -9.14
C LEU A 644 -21.29 24.39 -7.77
N LEU A 645 -20.65 23.95 -6.69
CA LEU A 645 -20.99 24.35 -5.33
C LEU A 645 -20.57 25.80 -5.01
N PHE A 646 -19.39 26.22 -5.49
CA PHE A 646 -18.83 27.55 -5.18
C PHE A 646 -18.84 28.52 -6.37
N GLY A 647 -19.08 28.03 -7.59
CA GLY A 647 -18.96 28.79 -8.82
C GLY A 647 -17.50 28.93 -9.31
N PRO A 648 -17.27 29.04 -10.64
CA PRO A 648 -15.92 28.99 -11.22
C PRO A 648 -15.04 30.21 -10.87
N SER A 649 -15.63 31.33 -10.45
CA SER A 649 -14.89 32.53 -10.04
C SER A 649 -14.31 32.43 -8.62
N HIS A 650 -14.97 31.70 -7.73
CA HIS A 650 -14.58 31.56 -6.33
C HIS A 650 -13.35 30.63 -6.20
N PRO A 651 -12.33 30.98 -5.39
CA PRO A 651 -11.15 30.12 -5.17
C PRO A 651 -11.44 28.68 -4.72
N TYR A 652 -12.63 28.38 -4.18
CA TYR A 652 -13.02 27.03 -3.75
C TYR A 652 -13.65 26.21 -4.88
N GLY A 653 -14.24 26.87 -5.89
CA GLY A 653 -14.71 26.24 -7.12
C GLY A 653 -13.60 26.02 -8.15
N ARG A 654 -12.40 26.55 -7.89
CA ARG A 654 -11.21 26.30 -8.71
C ARG A 654 -10.64 24.90 -8.42
N PRO A 655 -10.25 24.14 -9.44
CA PRO A 655 -9.73 22.79 -9.27
C PRO A 655 -8.37 22.81 -8.59
N ARG A 656 -8.24 22.19 -7.41
CA ARG A 656 -7.03 22.21 -6.56
C ARG A 656 -5.74 21.74 -7.24
N THR A 657 -5.85 20.82 -8.19
CA THR A 657 -4.74 20.28 -9.00
C THR A 657 -4.72 20.86 -10.42
N GLY A 658 -5.60 21.82 -10.73
CA GLY A 658 -5.75 22.39 -12.05
C GLY A 658 -6.54 21.55 -13.05
N LEU A 659 -6.56 22.08 -14.27
CA LEU A 659 -7.00 21.44 -15.51
C LEU A 659 -5.82 21.46 -16.51
N PRO A 660 -5.83 20.65 -17.58
CA PRO A 660 -4.79 20.71 -18.60
C PRO A 660 -4.52 22.13 -19.13
N GLY A 661 -5.57 22.93 -19.34
CA GLY A 661 -5.47 24.32 -19.79
C GLY A 661 -4.91 25.32 -18.76
N THR A 662 -5.02 25.04 -17.46
CA THR A 662 -4.50 25.92 -16.38
C THR A 662 -3.11 25.50 -15.93
N VAL A 663 -2.80 24.20 -16.02
CA VAL A 663 -1.49 23.62 -15.72
C VAL A 663 -0.47 23.92 -16.82
N ALA A 664 -0.86 23.83 -18.10
CA ALA A 664 0.02 24.14 -19.23
C ALA A 664 0.78 25.49 -19.11
N PRO A 665 0.14 26.63 -18.79
CA PRO A 665 0.80 27.93 -18.62
C PRO A 665 1.57 28.13 -17.30
N VAL A 666 1.64 27.14 -16.41
CA VAL A 666 2.46 27.22 -15.19
C VAL A 666 3.95 27.21 -15.54
N THR A 667 4.70 28.15 -14.95
CA THR A 667 6.15 28.32 -15.15
C THR A 667 6.91 28.14 -13.84
N ARG A 668 8.22 27.85 -13.90
CA ARG A 668 9.07 27.82 -12.69
C ARG A 668 9.01 29.11 -11.87
N THR A 669 8.77 30.25 -12.53
CA THR A 669 8.66 31.56 -11.88
C THR A 669 7.40 31.66 -11.01
N ASP A 670 6.32 30.97 -11.38
CA ASP A 670 5.11 30.91 -10.55
C ASP A 670 5.37 30.03 -9.32
N LEU A 671 6.07 28.90 -9.46
CA LEU A 671 6.44 28.02 -8.34
C LEU A 671 7.41 28.72 -7.37
N ALA A 672 8.42 29.41 -7.91
CA ALA A 672 9.36 30.22 -7.13
C ALA A 672 8.68 31.42 -6.43
N ARG A 673 7.59 31.96 -7.00
CA ARG A 673 6.75 32.98 -6.33
C ARG A 673 5.96 32.34 -5.19
N PHE A 674 5.28 31.21 -5.43
CA PHE A 674 4.50 30.49 -4.43
C PHE A 674 5.36 30.03 -3.24
N THR A 675 6.59 29.60 -3.51
CA THR A 675 7.55 29.18 -2.47
C THR A 675 7.88 30.30 -1.48
N LYS A 676 7.75 31.58 -1.85
CA LYS A 676 7.90 32.69 -0.89
C LYS A 676 6.78 32.73 0.15
N LEU A 677 5.60 32.18 -0.16
CA LEU A 677 4.51 31.98 0.80
C LEU A 677 4.79 30.78 1.71
N ILE A 678 5.48 29.74 1.19
CA ILE A 678 5.91 28.58 1.99
C ILE A 678 7.03 28.96 2.97
N GLY A 679 8.02 29.74 2.52
CA GLY A 679 9.19 30.13 3.30
C GLY A 679 8.99 31.32 4.25
N ASN A 680 7.81 31.94 4.28
CA ASN A 680 7.49 33.08 5.15
C ASN A 680 6.47 32.68 6.24
N PRO A 681 6.88 32.54 7.52
CA PRO A 681 5.99 32.15 8.62
C PRO A 681 4.81 33.09 8.87
N GLU A 682 4.86 34.34 8.39
CA GLU A 682 3.80 35.34 8.57
C GLU A 682 3.00 35.61 7.29
N ALA A 683 3.29 34.92 6.17
CA ALA A 683 2.51 35.07 4.95
C ALA A 683 1.05 34.66 5.15
N ARG A 684 0.16 35.50 4.62
CA ARG A 684 -1.27 35.21 4.43
C ARG A 684 -1.58 35.27 2.92
N PRO A 685 -2.58 34.52 2.44
CA PRO A 685 -3.04 34.58 1.05
C PRO A 685 -3.41 36.00 0.58
#